data_AF-A0A7V4P9E7-F1
#
_entry.id   AF-A0A7V4P9E7-F1
#
_cell.length_a   1.000
_cell.length_b   1.000
_cell.length_c   1.000
_cell.angle_alpha   90.00
_cell.angle_beta   90.00
_cell.angle_gamma   90.00
#
_symmetry.space_group_name_H-M   'P 1'
#
loop_
_entity.id
_entity.type
_entity.pdbx_description
1 polymer ?
#
loop_
_entity_poly.entity_id
_entity_poly.type
_entity_poly.pdbx_seq_one_letter_code
_entity_poly.pdbx_strand_id
1 'polypeptide(L)'
;ELEIRLGLVRQGGWRVVRGQIPAGPAAALVLRAPDAGTEVRLAGVSDLAARTTQEPGERIETVLGPGGRLDLRWRPRVAEAAVDQALTARSTAVFDVREDAFRLAWQMRLEFGRNQRESFILYAPEDYLIEQVGGDNLRGWTAKRIAGEQEIEVTLLKPAQGNQTLTLHLARRRDPQADEPGSFDVPAIRAEGAALEQGELTVRRSPRLELRTLAAEGLSRADAGREAAALMQAADQADAAVLLVRPYQSFRFVRLPYQLTLAAVPATSRATAEVRAALRIAERETTLDAAITLRPQGQPLYEVNLQLPAEFVLDRLGPGDWEWSLTRGEGRQRLTVHLLDGRTDEFTLTLLGKLPPAAAPQAAAPAAAAPPAAQPAASAPATRTAPLPQIEVLNVERQQGEIVIIPDPDIDVRLENVAAAEAAPLATPPAWLQSEQQALARSVLRFRASGYSATIVLVPRQPLVACRTITNVKVTPRAIEETLLVTFRIEQAGVRRLMFLVPQHLAAARLKARLLQQKQVEPATTAGGQALAGWVRVTLELQDYVRGEYVVILEHDRLLSADKQTVALPVIETGRTDRRLLALENAGRDELVIAPSDIAGLAPVTRHEQAWRDLTAVLGTQLTQAYAALDSVERPQLAFTLLRRQEAERSSARIGLATTALVVDASGAYRAEVEYRVTNSSEQYLQLALPAGARLWTAKVAGEPVKPSQAIPPQPQVVRIPLVKTAEGEGDYPIELKYGGRIPLSAASSVDFPLIRQTSIHVELSHVRLWLPKSHRWLHFGGTMRLVEDESALAAGFQTYLNKRIQDAVQSLSTASDYAKVRAAVNLKQARAILEQSRVQLGDAAADGGRAAGDLALRNESLLRQAEQQAQLELGQQQAVQPDNRQRLNEYFFRKEQEIERSKNVVSELASNFEAAPGQPAPQNGAVNRGWFDQNKLQSADSRPLEEPRFRSRNDRLGAPDAD
;
A
#
# COMPACT_ATOMS: atom_id res chain seq x y z
N GLU A 1 -6.18 103.46 91.25
CA GLU A 1 -6.29 102.18 90.55
C GLU A 1 -6.95 101.15 91.46
N LEU A 2 -7.82 100.33 90.90
CA LEU A 2 -8.53 99.28 91.63
C LEU A 2 -8.11 97.94 91.02
N GLU A 3 -7.34 97.13 91.77
CA GLU A 3 -6.90 95.81 91.31
C GLU A 3 -7.92 94.75 91.76
N ILE A 4 -8.53 94.04 90.81
CA ILE A 4 -9.52 92.99 91.07
C ILE A 4 -8.93 91.65 90.68
N ARG A 5 -8.97 90.67 91.59
CA ARG A 5 -8.61 89.28 91.31
C ARG A 5 -9.88 88.45 91.18
N LEU A 6 -10.06 87.85 90.01
CA LEU A 6 -11.20 86.97 89.72
C LEU A 6 -10.73 85.51 89.59
N GLY A 7 -11.55 84.59 90.07
CA GLY A 7 -11.25 83.16 90.00
C GLY A 7 -11.32 82.63 88.56
N LEU A 8 -10.28 81.91 88.14
CA LEU A 8 -10.22 81.23 86.85
C LEU A 8 -10.65 79.77 87.00
N VAL A 9 -11.69 79.36 86.28
CA VAL A 9 -12.19 77.98 86.24
C VAL A 9 -12.00 77.40 84.84
N ARG A 10 -11.56 76.14 84.72
CA ARG A 10 -11.50 75.43 83.44
C ARG A 10 -12.73 74.52 83.28
N GLN A 11 -13.46 74.64 82.17
CA GLN A 11 -14.60 73.80 81.81
C GLN A 11 -14.56 73.45 80.32
N GLY A 12 -14.41 72.16 79.97
CA GLY A 12 -14.55 71.67 78.59
C GLY A 12 -13.68 72.38 77.55
N GLY A 13 -12.39 72.57 77.85
CA GLY A 13 -11.43 73.28 76.97
C GLY A 13 -11.49 74.82 77.07
N TRP A 14 -12.49 75.37 77.74
CA TRP A 14 -12.63 76.81 77.99
C TRP A 14 -12.02 77.22 79.33
N ARG A 15 -11.33 78.35 79.32
CA ARG A 15 -10.98 79.13 80.51
C ARG A 15 -12.10 80.11 80.77
N VAL A 16 -12.66 80.10 81.97
CA VAL A 16 -13.86 80.84 82.34
C VAL A 16 -13.57 81.70 83.56
N VAL A 17 -13.87 82.98 83.46
CA VAL A 17 -13.80 83.95 84.55
C VAL A 17 -15.18 84.58 84.70
N ARG A 18 -15.70 84.53 85.93
CA ARG A 18 -16.96 85.16 86.30
C ARG A 18 -16.73 86.10 87.46
N GLY A 19 -17.26 87.31 87.37
CA GLY A 19 -17.08 88.32 88.41
C GLY A 19 -17.99 89.51 88.25
N GLN A 20 -17.90 90.43 89.20
CA GLN A 20 -18.57 91.72 89.14
C GLN A 20 -17.50 92.82 89.25
N ILE A 21 -17.49 93.72 88.28
CA ILE A 21 -16.55 94.84 88.16
C ILE A 21 -17.36 96.13 88.31
N PRO A 22 -16.87 97.17 89.01
CA PRO A 22 -17.54 98.47 89.07
C PRO A 22 -17.79 99.01 87.66
N ALA A 23 -19.05 99.28 87.31
CA ALA A 23 -19.44 99.81 86.00
C ALA A 23 -20.11 101.18 86.16
N GLY A 24 -19.75 102.12 85.29
CA GLY A 24 -20.41 103.41 85.11
C GLY A 24 -21.04 103.52 83.71
N PRO A 25 -21.87 104.54 83.42
CA PRO A 25 -22.63 104.65 82.17
C PRO A 25 -21.80 104.64 80.87
N ALA A 26 -20.48 104.85 80.97
CA ALA A 26 -19.54 104.84 79.85
C ALA A 26 -18.29 103.96 80.13
N ALA A 27 -18.40 102.93 80.96
CA ALA A 27 -17.26 102.06 81.27
C ALA A 27 -16.97 101.08 80.10
N ALA A 28 -15.82 101.27 79.46
CA ALA A 28 -15.28 100.34 78.46
C ALA A 28 -14.39 99.27 79.11
N LEU A 29 -14.54 98.03 78.66
CA LEU A 29 -13.68 96.90 79.00
C LEU A 29 -12.74 96.64 77.81
N VAL A 30 -11.44 96.72 78.05
CA VAL A 30 -10.42 96.36 77.06
C VAL A 30 -9.77 95.04 77.48
N LEU A 31 -9.97 94.00 76.67
CA LEU A 31 -9.33 92.70 76.85
C LEU A 31 -8.16 92.60 75.88
N ARG A 32 -7.03 92.04 76.34
CA ARG A 32 -5.88 91.75 75.48
C ARG A 32 -5.64 90.25 75.47
N ALA A 33 -5.93 89.60 74.34
CA ALA A 33 -5.65 88.17 74.20
C ALA A 33 -4.15 87.97 73.93
N PRO A 34 -3.46 87.06 74.63
CA PRO A 34 -2.02 86.88 74.45
C PRO A 34 -1.66 86.29 73.07
N ASP A 35 -2.49 85.39 72.53
CA ASP A 35 -2.19 84.64 71.31
C ASP A 35 -3.21 84.92 70.18
N ALA A 36 -2.76 84.85 68.93
CA ALA A 36 -3.63 84.80 67.75
C ALA A 36 -4.47 83.52 67.75
N GLY A 37 -5.65 83.56 67.11
CA GLY A 37 -6.56 82.43 67.06
C GLY A 37 -7.27 82.13 68.38
N THR A 38 -7.24 83.02 69.38
CA THR A 38 -7.97 82.81 70.64
C THR A 38 -9.46 83.10 70.43
N GLU A 39 -10.32 82.10 70.60
CA GLU A 39 -11.77 82.28 70.60
C GLU A 39 -12.19 82.82 71.97
N VAL A 40 -12.70 84.05 72.00
CA VAL A 40 -13.20 84.75 73.19
C VAL A 40 -14.71 84.89 73.08
N ARG A 41 -15.43 84.50 74.14
CA ARG A 41 -16.87 84.65 74.29
C ARG A 41 -17.17 85.45 75.54
N LEU A 42 -18.08 86.41 75.40
CA LEU A 42 -18.50 87.32 76.45
C LEU A 42 -20.01 87.21 76.62
N ALA A 43 -20.47 87.09 77.85
CA ALA A 43 -21.88 87.19 78.19
C ALA A 43 -22.11 88.34 79.18
N GLY A 44 -23.20 89.09 78.98
CA GLY A 44 -23.52 90.29 79.77
C GLY A 44 -23.03 91.61 79.16
N VAL A 45 -22.51 91.58 77.94
CA VAL A 45 -22.18 92.76 77.11
C VAL A 45 -23.21 92.93 75.99
N SER A 46 -23.44 94.15 75.53
CA SER A 46 -24.48 94.45 74.52
C SER A 46 -23.99 94.48 73.07
N ASP A 47 -22.68 94.52 72.86
CA ASP A 47 -22.05 94.82 71.57
C ASP A 47 -21.24 93.66 70.97
N LEU A 48 -20.69 92.75 71.79
CA LEU A 48 -19.79 91.71 71.32
C LEU A 48 -19.95 90.37 72.07
N ALA A 49 -20.74 89.45 71.52
CA ALA A 49 -20.95 88.14 72.14
C ALA A 49 -19.76 87.17 71.95
N ALA A 50 -19.05 87.25 70.82
CA ALA A 50 -17.90 86.40 70.51
C ALA A 50 -16.93 87.09 69.54
N ARG A 51 -15.62 86.83 69.69
CA ARG A 51 -14.56 87.28 68.78
C ARG A 51 -13.39 86.30 68.79
N THR A 52 -12.80 86.05 67.63
CA THR A 52 -11.56 85.27 67.50
C THR A 52 -10.44 86.22 67.11
N THR A 53 -9.33 86.19 67.84
CA THR A 53 -8.19 87.06 67.54
C THR A 53 -7.44 86.63 66.29
N GLN A 54 -6.91 87.57 65.53
CA GLN A 54 -6.05 87.34 64.36
C GLN A 54 -4.58 87.56 64.67
N GLU A 55 -4.25 88.43 65.63
CA GLU A 55 -2.87 88.73 66.01
C GLU A 55 -2.63 88.52 67.53
N PRO A 56 -1.41 88.14 67.94
CA PRO A 56 -1.05 88.09 69.36
C PRO A 56 -1.14 89.48 69.98
N GLY A 57 -1.74 89.59 71.16
CA GLY A 57 -1.90 90.87 71.85
C GLY A 57 -3.03 91.77 71.30
N GLU A 58 -3.90 91.26 70.43
CA GLU A 58 -5.04 92.00 69.88
C GLU A 58 -5.94 92.56 71.01
N ARG A 59 -6.28 93.85 70.89
CA ARG A 59 -7.18 94.55 71.81
C ARG A 59 -8.63 94.34 71.39
N ILE A 60 -9.44 93.83 72.31
CA ILE A 60 -10.88 93.66 72.16
C ILE A 60 -11.55 94.65 73.10
N GLU A 61 -12.21 95.66 72.54
CA GLU A 61 -12.96 96.66 73.29
C GLU A 61 -14.46 96.32 73.28
N THR A 62 -15.11 96.40 74.44
CA THR A 62 -16.53 96.10 74.63
C THR A 62 -17.10 96.94 75.78
N VAL A 63 -18.42 97.13 75.83
CA VAL A 63 -19.09 97.90 76.89
C VAL A 63 -19.65 96.98 77.98
N LEU A 64 -19.34 97.28 79.25
CA LEU A 64 -19.88 96.54 80.41
C LEU A 64 -21.35 96.89 80.64
N GLY A 65 -22.22 95.89 80.83
CA GLY A 65 -23.63 96.12 81.13
C GLY A 65 -23.88 96.83 82.47
N PRO A 66 -25.07 97.44 82.68
CA PRO A 66 -25.37 98.34 83.81
C PRO A 66 -25.27 97.71 85.21
N GLY A 67 -25.08 96.39 85.31
CA GLY A 67 -24.86 95.67 86.58
C GLY A 67 -23.40 95.23 86.83
N GLY A 68 -22.46 95.55 85.93
CA GLY A 68 -21.05 95.24 86.11
C GLY A 68 -20.69 93.74 86.05
N ARG A 69 -21.61 92.86 85.62
CA ARG A 69 -21.37 91.41 85.55
C ARG A 69 -20.48 91.08 84.35
N LEU A 70 -19.39 90.37 84.59
CA LEU A 70 -18.49 89.83 83.58
C LEU A 70 -18.58 88.29 83.59
N ASP A 71 -18.97 87.69 82.47
CA ASP A 71 -18.77 86.26 82.18
C ASP A 71 -17.92 86.16 80.91
N LEU A 72 -16.62 85.93 81.10
CA LEU A 72 -15.62 85.84 80.05
C LEU A 72 -15.17 84.39 79.92
N ARG A 73 -15.30 83.83 78.71
CA ARG A 73 -14.83 82.49 78.39
C ARG A 73 -13.88 82.58 77.21
N TRP A 74 -12.70 81.98 77.29
CA TRP A 74 -11.80 81.92 76.14
C TRP A 74 -11.12 80.56 76.00
N ARG A 75 -10.79 80.20 74.77
CA ARG A 75 -9.92 79.07 74.45
C ARG A 75 -9.01 79.44 73.28
N PRO A 76 -7.73 79.06 73.30
CA PRO A 76 -6.92 79.06 72.08
C PRO A 76 -7.59 78.14 71.05
N ARG A 77 -7.66 78.55 69.78
CA ARG A 77 -7.96 77.62 68.69
C ARG A 77 -6.81 76.63 68.64
N VAL A 78 -7.08 75.43 69.15
CA VAL A 78 -6.17 74.29 69.05
C VAL A 78 -5.98 74.03 67.57
N ALA A 79 -4.72 73.99 67.14
CA ALA A 79 -4.31 73.58 65.81
C ALA A 79 -5.03 72.28 65.42
N GLU A 80 -5.48 72.23 64.17
CA GLU A 80 -5.71 70.96 63.50
C GLU A 80 -4.54 70.02 63.77
N ALA A 81 -4.91 68.81 64.18
CA ALA A 81 -4.07 67.63 64.24
C ALA A 81 -2.66 67.88 64.81
N ALA A 82 -2.55 67.75 66.14
CA ALA A 82 -1.45 66.96 66.65
C ALA A 82 -1.40 65.67 65.82
N VAL A 83 -0.35 65.52 65.00
CA VAL A 83 0.05 64.22 64.48
C VAL A 83 0.07 63.29 65.68
N ASP A 84 -0.90 62.38 65.73
CA ASP A 84 -0.95 61.33 66.72
C ASP A 84 0.26 60.43 66.41
N GLN A 85 1.39 60.69 67.06
CA GLN A 85 2.66 59.95 66.86
C GLN A 85 2.55 58.45 67.24
N ALA A 86 1.34 57.95 67.51
CA ALA A 86 1.06 56.58 67.90
C ALA A 86 0.40 55.72 66.83
N LEU A 87 -0.12 56.26 65.70
CA LEU A 87 -0.70 55.44 64.64
C LEU A 87 0.38 54.89 63.71
N THR A 88 0.48 53.56 63.59
CA THR A 88 1.32 52.89 62.59
C THR A 88 0.45 51.99 61.71
N ALA A 89 0.82 51.87 60.44
CA ALA A 89 0.17 51.00 59.47
C ALA A 89 1.16 49.95 58.97
N ARG A 90 0.78 48.67 59.11
CA ARG A 90 1.49 47.56 58.49
C ARG A 90 0.61 46.96 57.40
N SER A 91 1.10 47.01 56.16
CA SER A 91 0.33 46.63 54.99
C SER A 91 0.87 45.37 54.31
N THR A 92 -0.04 44.56 53.79
CA THR A 92 0.23 43.44 52.90
C THR A 92 -0.64 43.61 51.67
N ALA A 93 -0.01 43.62 50.49
CA ALA A 93 -0.70 43.90 49.24
C ALA A 93 -0.40 42.81 48.20
N VAL A 94 -1.43 42.45 47.42
CA VAL A 94 -1.34 41.59 46.25
C VAL A 94 -1.88 42.36 45.06
N PHE A 95 -1.03 42.56 44.05
CA PHE A 95 -1.37 43.28 42.83
C PHE A 95 -1.32 42.34 41.63
N ASP A 96 -2.46 42.08 41.01
CA ASP A 96 -2.58 41.22 39.84
C ASP A 96 -2.68 42.07 38.57
N VAL A 97 -1.80 41.79 37.62
CA VAL A 97 -1.87 42.31 36.25
C VAL A 97 -2.52 41.25 35.36
N ARG A 98 -3.79 41.45 35.02
CA ARG A 98 -4.60 40.56 34.16
C ARG A 98 -4.84 41.23 32.80
N GLU A 99 -5.28 40.47 31.79
CA GLU A 99 -5.49 40.97 30.43
C GLU A 99 -6.56 42.06 30.33
N ASP A 100 -7.53 42.04 31.25
CA ASP A 100 -8.69 42.94 31.26
C ASP A 100 -8.56 44.10 32.25
N ALA A 101 -7.76 43.92 33.31
CA ALA A 101 -7.70 44.86 34.41
C ALA A 101 -6.49 44.66 35.34
N PHE A 102 -6.24 45.70 36.13
CA PHE A 102 -5.43 45.63 37.34
C PHE A 102 -6.33 45.36 38.56
N ARG A 103 -5.95 44.40 39.40
CA ARG A 103 -6.63 44.11 40.68
C ARG A 103 -5.66 44.30 41.84
N LEU A 104 -6.09 45.00 42.87
CA LEU A 104 -5.32 45.21 44.10
C LEU A 104 -6.13 44.71 45.30
N ALA A 105 -5.59 43.74 46.04
CA ALA A 105 -6.03 43.42 47.39
C ALA A 105 -5.01 44.03 48.38
N TRP A 106 -5.46 44.93 49.25
CA TRP A 106 -4.63 45.63 50.22
C TRP A 106 -5.16 45.43 51.62
N GLN A 107 -4.46 44.63 52.41
CA GLN A 107 -4.76 44.42 53.82
C GLN A 107 -3.85 45.31 54.66
N MET A 108 -4.44 46.11 55.53
CA MET A 108 -3.73 47.05 56.40
C MET A 108 -4.11 46.82 57.86
N ARG A 109 -3.10 46.58 58.68
CA ARG A 109 -3.21 46.51 60.14
C ARG A 109 -2.79 47.85 60.73
N LEU A 110 -3.77 48.58 61.25
CA LEU A 110 -3.61 49.88 61.90
C LEU A 110 -3.42 49.66 63.39
N GLU A 111 -2.34 50.18 63.97
CA GLU A 111 -2.02 50.06 65.40
C GLU A 111 -1.93 51.45 66.01
N PHE A 112 -2.69 51.72 67.08
CA PHE A 112 -2.83 53.05 67.69
C PHE A 112 -2.79 53.00 69.23
N GLY A 113 -2.10 51.98 69.77
CA GLY A 113 -1.75 51.90 71.19
C GLY A 113 -2.97 51.83 72.12
N ARG A 114 -3.02 52.70 73.14
CA ARG A 114 -4.15 52.74 74.11
C ARG A 114 -5.32 53.59 73.63
N ASN A 115 -5.18 54.28 72.49
CA ASN A 115 -6.22 55.15 71.97
C ASN A 115 -7.41 54.32 71.46
N GLN A 116 -8.59 54.94 71.43
CA GLN A 116 -9.78 54.38 70.80
C GLN A 116 -10.10 55.19 69.55
N ARG A 117 -10.50 54.52 68.47
CA ARG A 117 -10.90 55.16 67.22
C ARG A 117 -12.23 54.57 66.72
N GLU A 118 -13.09 55.45 66.25
CA GLU A 118 -14.42 55.10 65.71
C GLU A 118 -14.44 55.11 64.18
N SER A 119 -13.47 55.77 63.55
CA SER A 119 -13.31 55.83 62.10
C SER A 119 -11.84 55.93 61.69
N PHE A 120 -11.58 55.61 60.42
CA PHE A 120 -10.30 55.79 59.75
C PHE A 120 -10.52 56.46 58.39
N ILE A 121 -9.60 57.33 57.99
CA ILE A 121 -9.58 57.95 56.67
C ILE A 121 -8.39 57.36 55.90
N LEU A 122 -8.66 56.79 54.74
CA LEU A 122 -7.65 56.19 53.85
C LEU A 122 -7.66 56.91 52.52
N TYR A 123 -6.52 56.99 51.85
CA TYR A 123 -6.43 57.56 50.50
C TYR A 123 -6.00 56.48 49.52
N ALA A 124 -6.75 56.35 48.43
CA ALA A 124 -6.44 55.48 47.29
C ALA A 124 -6.41 56.31 45.99
N PRO A 125 -5.73 55.86 44.93
CA PRO A 125 -5.69 56.59 43.66
C PRO A 125 -7.06 56.72 42.99
N GLU A 126 -7.31 57.86 42.33
CA GLU A 126 -8.63 58.16 41.74
C GLU A 126 -9.04 57.27 40.57
N ASP A 127 -8.06 56.66 39.90
CA ASP A 127 -8.21 55.79 38.74
C ASP A 127 -8.54 54.34 39.09
N TYR A 128 -8.53 53.98 40.38
CA TYR A 128 -8.96 52.67 40.88
C TYR A 128 -10.38 52.73 41.45
N LEU A 129 -11.25 51.83 41.02
CA LEU A 129 -12.56 51.63 41.60
C LEU A 129 -12.43 50.79 42.87
N ILE A 130 -12.97 51.28 43.99
CA ILE A 130 -13.07 50.51 45.23
C ILE A 130 -14.25 49.54 45.11
N GLU A 131 -13.96 48.24 45.00
CA GLU A 131 -14.98 47.20 44.84
C GLU A 131 -15.50 46.73 46.20
N GLN A 132 -14.60 46.62 47.19
CA GLN A 132 -14.95 46.16 48.54
C GLN A 132 -14.01 46.75 49.59
N VAL A 133 -14.57 47.13 50.73
CA VAL A 133 -13.82 47.37 51.98
C VAL A 133 -14.37 46.40 53.02
N GLY A 134 -13.50 45.60 53.62
CA GLY A 134 -13.84 44.56 54.58
C GLY A 134 -13.04 44.67 55.87
N GLY A 135 -13.60 44.16 56.96
CA GLY A 135 -12.95 44.06 58.26
C GLY A 135 -13.95 43.64 59.33
N ASP A 136 -13.49 42.91 60.35
CA ASP A 136 -14.36 42.26 61.36
C ASP A 136 -15.23 43.25 62.16
N ASN A 137 -14.82 44.52 62.24
CA ASN A 137 -15.47 45.59 63.01
C ASN A 137 -15.94 46.76 62.13
N LEU A 138 -16.30 46.47 60.87
CA LEU A 138 -16.75 47.49 59.91
C LEU A 138 -18.26 47.74 60.02
N ARG A 139 -18.67 49.02 60.13
CA ARG A 139 -20.09 49.43 60.01
C ARG A 139 -20.45 49.78 58.58
N GLY A 140 -19.56 50.51 57.91
CA GLY A 140 -19.75 51.01 56.56
C GLY A 140 -18.59 51.90 56.16
N TRP A 141 -18.54 52.25 54.89
CA TRP A 141 -17.53 53.14 54.34
C TRP A 141 -18.15 54.07 53.30
N THR A 142 -17.56 55.24 53.12
CA THR A 142 -17.90 56.17 52.03
C THR A 142 -16.62 56.63 51.35
N ALA A 143 -16.68 56.85 50.04
CA ALA A 143 -15.56 57.38 49.28
C ALA A 143 -15.93 58.71 48.63
N LYS A 144 -15.04 59.69 48.70
CA LYS A 144 -15.16 61.00 48.05
C LYS A 144 -13.91 61.25 47.21
N ARG A 145 -14.09 61.76 46.00
CA ARG A 145 -12.96 62.16 45.14
C ARG A 145 -12.44 63.52 45.58
N ILE A 146 -11.14 63.61 45.80
CA ILE A 146 -10.42 64.83 46.18
C ILE A 146 -9.23 64.94 45.24
N ALA A 147 -8.91 66.12 44.72
CA ALA A 147 -7.90 66.38 43.68
C ALA A 147 -6.76 65.31 43.53
N GLY A 148 -6.95 64.31 42.66
CA GLY A 148 -5.98 63.26 42.34
C GLY A 148 -6.07 61.95 43.14
N GLU A 149 -6.92 61.86 44.17
CA GLU A 149 -7.11 60.70 45.05
C GLU A 149 -8.61 60.49 45.40
N GLN A 150 -8.90 59.36 46.04
CA GLN A 150 -10.19 59.08 46.67
C GLN A 150 -9.96 58.96 48.18
N GLU A 151 -10.61 59.83 48.94
CA GLU A 151 -10.70 59.76 50.40
C GLU A 151 -11.77 58.73 50.79
N ILE A 152 -11.38 57.71 51.54
CA ILE A 152 -12.20 56.60 51.99
C ILE A 152 -12.39 56.74 53.51
N GLU A 153 -13.56 57.20 53.93
CA GLU A 153 -13.94 57.25 55.32
C GLU A 153 -14.56 55.91 55.73
N VAL A 154 -13.86 55.18 56.59
CA VAL A 154 -14.24 53.86 57.11
C VAL A 154 -14.77 54.03 58.53
N THR A 155 -16.06 53.79 58.74
CA THR A 155 -16.71 53.86 60.07
C THR A 155 -16.80 52.48 60.70
N LEU A 156 -16.41 52.37 61.97
CA LEU A 156 -16.43 51.11 62.71
C LEU A 156 -17.78 50.85 63.38
N LEU A 157 -18.09 49.57 63.61
CA LEU A 157 -19.31 49.16 64.31
C LEU A 157 -19.23 49.46 65.81
N LYS A 158 -18.05 49.28 66.40
CA LYS A 158 -17.70 49.66 67.77
C LYS A 158 -16.35 50.37 67.77
N PRO A 159 -16.08 51.30 68.71
CA PRO A 159 -14.75 51.90 68.84
C PRO A 159 -13.69 50.81 68.98
N ALA A 160 -12.71 50.78 68.08
CA ALA A 160 -11.59 49.84 68.15
C ALA A 160 -10.55 50.36 69.15
N GLN A 161 -9.92 49.46 69.91
CA GLN A 161 -8.85 49.77 70.86
C GLN A 161 -7.63 48.91 70.55
N GLY A 162 -6.43 49.51 70.54
CA GLY A 162 -5.20 48.77 70.22
C GLY A 162 -4.91 48.74 68.72
N ASN A 163 -5.67 47.95 67.98
CA ASN A 163 -5.48 47.77 66.54
C ASN A 163 -6.80 47.56 65.79
N GLN A 164 -6.75 47.70 64.47
CA GLN A 164 -7.82 47.35 63.55
C GLN A 164 -7.21 46.84 62.24
N THR A 165 -7.75 45.74 61.70
CA THR A 165 -7.38 45.28 60.35
C THR A 165 -8.50 45.64 59.37
N LEU A 166 -8.12 46.19 58.22
CA LEU A 166 -8.99 46.54 57.11
C LEU A 166 -8.42 45.91 55.84
N THR A 167 -9.28 45.40 54.97
CA THR A 167 -8.90 44.84 53.66
C THR A 167 -9.67 45.56 52.57
N LEU A 168 -8.97 46.12 51.60
CA LEU A 168 -9.55 46.83 50.47
C LEU A 168 -9.30 46.03 49.20
N HIS A 169 -10.33 45.89 48.37
CA HIS A 169 -10.24 45.35 47.02
C HIS A 169 -10.54 46.47 46.03
N LEU A 170 -9.58 46.72 45.14
CA LEU A 170 -9.67 47.76 44.13
C LEU A 170 -9.40 47.18 42.75
N ALA A 171 -10.05 47.77 41.75
CA ALA A 171 -9.92 47.38 40.36
C ALA A 171 -9.77 48.59 39.45
N ARG A 172 -8.84 48.51 38.49
CA ARG A 172 -8.77 49.45 37.36
C ARG A 172 -8.94 48.66 36.07
N ARG A 173 -10.11 48.78 35.44
CA ARG A 173 -10.41 48.14 34.14
C ARG A 173 -9.66 48.89 33.05
N ARG A 174 -8.61 48.27 32.55
CA ARG A 174 -7.74 48.80 31.50
C ARG A 174 -6.95 47.63 30.92
N ASP A 175 -6.84 47.56 29.60
CA ASP A 175 -5.89 46.67 28.95
C ASP A 175 -4.46 47.12 29.30
N PRO A 176 -3.65 46.29 30.00
CA PRO A 176 -2.27 46.64 30.35
C PRO A 176 -1.36 46.90 29.14
N GLN A 177 -1.80 46.53 27.92
CA GLN A 177 -1.06 46.69 26.68
C GLN A 177 -1.45 47.93 25.87
N ALA A 178 -2.42 48.73 26.33
CA ALA A 178 -3.03 49.79 25.51
C ALA A 178 -2.09 50.95 25.12
N ASP A 179 -1.04 51.23 25.91
CA ASP A 179 -0.04 52.27 25.61
C ASP A 179 1.24 51.60 25.10
N GLU A 180 2.03 52.24 24.23
CA GLU A 180 3.38 51.77 23.88
C GLU A 180 4.48 52.60 24.58
N PRO A 181 5.33 51.99 25.43
CA PRO A 181 5.18 50.67 26.06
C PRO A 181 4.08 50.70 27.14
N GLY A 182 3.39 49.57 27.34
CA GLY A 182 2.22 49.42 28.23
C GLY A 182 2.59 49.55 29.69
N SER A 183 2.92 50.79 30.07
CA SER A 183 3.51 51.14 31.36
C SER A 183 2.46 51.64 32.31
N PHE A 184 2.59 51.24 33.58
CA PHE A 184 1.66 51.60 34.63
C PHE A 184 2.37 51.58 35.98
N ASP A 185 1.86 52.44 36.87
CA ASP A 185 2.31 52.48 38.25
C ASP A 185 1.47 51.56 39.12
N VAL A 186 2.13 50.84 40.02
CA VAL A 186 1.47 50.02 41.03
C VAL A 186 1.03 50.92 42.18
N PRO A 187 -0.28 50.98 42.50
CA PRO A 187 -0.83 51.94 43.44
C PRO A 187 -0.51 51.60 44.90
N ALA A 188 -0.44 52.63 45.75
CA ALA A 188 -0.34 52.49 47.20
C ALA A 188 -1.60 53.05 47.88
N ILE A 189 -1.99 52.47 49.02
CA ILE A 189 -3.05 52.97 49.88
C ILE A 189 -2.40 53.50 51.16
N ARG A 190 -2.68 54.77 51.50
CA ARG A 190 -2.12 55.44 52.68
C ARG A 190 -3.21 55.71 53.73
N ALA A 191 -2.85 55.63 55.01
CA ALA A 191 -3.77 55.95 56.11
C ALA A 191 -3.51 57.36 56.66
N GLU A 192 -4.58 58.15 56.84
CA GLU A 192 -4.44 59.50 57.36
C GLU A 192 -3.89 59.52 58.79
N GLY A 193 -2.84 60.32 58.99
CA GLY A 193 -2.21 60.50 60.30
C GLY A 193 -1.34 59.33 60.77
N ALA A 194 -1.01 58.37 59.91
CA ALA A 194 -0.08 57.29 60.24
C ALA A 194 1.37 57.82 60.27
N ALA A 195 2.06 57.63 61.39
CA ALA A 195 3.45 58.06 61.59
C ALA A 195 4.47 57.12 60.91
N LEU A 196 4.10 55.85 60.72
CA LEU A 196 4.90 54.85 60.01
C LEU A 196 4.00 53.97 59.15
N GLU A 197 4.28 53.89 57.86
CA GLU A 197 3.58 53.03 56.91
C GLU A 197 4.57 52.11 56.19
N GLN A 198 4.58 50.84 56.59
CA GLN A 198 5.51 49.84 56.06
C GLN A 198 4.75 48.58 55.67
N GLY A 199 5.32 47.78 54.75
CA GLY A 199 4.60 46.62 54.27
C GLY A 199 5.29 45.84 53.19
N GLU A 200 4.55 44.87 52.67
CA GLU A 200 4.95 44.00 51.58
C GLU A 200 3.93 44.07 50.43
N LEU A 201 4.43 44.09 49.20
CA LEU A 201 3.66 44.12 47.96
C LEU A 201 4.11 42.94 47.09
N THR A 202 3.21 42.01 46.80
CA THR A 202 3.45 40.95 45.83
C THR A 202 2.75 41.25 44.52
N VAL A 203 3.51 41.30 43.43
CA VAL A 203 2.97 41.45 42.07
C VAL A 203 2.82 40.08 41.42
N ARG A 204 1.66 39.81 40.84
CA ARG A 204 1.36 38.62 40.03
C ARG A 204 0.91 39.05 38.64
N ARG A 205 1.06 38.17 37.65
CA ARG A 205 0.71 38.44 36.25
C ARG A 205 -0.06 37.30 35.62
N SER A 206 -0.90 37.61 34.63
CA SER A 206 -1.38 36.59 33.70
C SER A 206 -0.20 35.88 33.00
N PRO A 207 -0.32 34.57 32.69
CA PRO A 207 0.66 33.88 31.86
C PRO A 207 0.87 34.59 30.50
N ARG A 208 -0.17 35.22 29.90
CA ARG A 208 -0.12 35.87 28.57
C ARG A 208 0.69 37.16 28.51
N LEU A 209 1.13 37.68 29.65
CA LEU A 209 1.88 38.92 29.76
C LEU A 209 3.29 38.64 30.27
N GLU A 210 4.31 39.30 29.73
CA GLU A 210 5.61 39.43 30.38
C GLU A 210 5.68 40.80 31.07
N LEU A 211 6.12 40.81 32.34
CA LEU A 211 6.33 42.05 33.09
C LEU A 211 7.80 42.42 33.15
N ARG A 212 8.09 43.72 33.00
CA ARG A 212 9.41 44.31 33.22
C ARG A 212 9.31 45.45 34.22
N THR A 213 10.13 45.45 35.26
CA THR A 213 10.26 46.60 36.17
C THR A 213 11.05 47.71 35.48
N LEU A 214 10.42 48.88 35.34
CA LEU A 214 11.04 50.08 34.78
C LEU A 214 11.64 50.98 35.88
N ALA A 215 10.91 51.15 36.99
CA ALA A 215 11.35 51.92 38.15
C ALA A 215 10.88 51.25 39.45
N ALA A 216 11.72 51.30 40.49
CA ALA A 216 11.41 50.79 41.83
C ALA A 216 12.12 51.66 42.88
N GLU A 217 11.48 52.74 43.32
CA GLU A 217 11.98 53.64 44.35
C GLU A 217 11.26 53.43 45.68
N GLY A 218 12.00 53.42 46.79
CA GLY A 218 11.44 53.15 48.12
C GLY A 218 11.05 51.69 48.37
N LEU A 219 11.42 50.78 47.45
CA LEU A 219 11.14 49.34 47.52
C LEU A 219 12.42 48.51 47.54
N SER A 220 12.39 47.41 48.26
CA SER A 220 13.44 46.37 48.28
C SER A 220 12.85 45.03 47.88
N ARG A 221 13.60 44.17 47.18
CA ARG A 221 13.12 42.83 46.84
C ARG A 221 12.98 41.99 48.12
N ALA A 222 11.91 41.21 48.20
CA ALA A 222 11.62 40.30 49.29
C ALA A 222 11.02 39.00 48.74
N ASP A 223 10.96 37.98 49.58
CA ASP A 223 10.16 36.78 49.34
C ASP A 223 8.75 36.96 49.93
N ALA A 224 7.77 36.32 49.29
CA ALA A 224 6.38 36.36 49.74
C ALA A 224 6.22 35.82 51.17
N GLY A 225 5.80 36.68 52.11
CA GLY A 225 5.52 36.28 53.49
C GLY A 225 4.27 35.39 53.64
N ARG A 226 4.06 34.80 54.84
CA ARG A 226 2.84 34.02 55.14
C ARG A 226 1.56 34.86 55.04
N GLU A 227 1.61 36.12 55.45
CA GLU A 227 0.49 37.07 55.34
C GLU A 227 0.15 37.34 53.86
N ALA A 228 1.17 37.51 53.01
CA ALA A 228 0.98 37.68 51.56
C ALA A 228 0.36 36.43 50.92
N ALA A 229 0.80 35.22 51.30
CA ALA A 229 0.23 33.98 50.80
C ALA A 229 -1.25 33.80 51.19
N ALA A 230 -1.62 34.15 52.43
CA ALA A 230 -3.01 34.12 52.87
C ALA A 230 -3.88 35.14 52.11
N LEU A 231 -3.34 36.34 51.86
CA LEU A 231 -4.03 37.37 51.08
C LEU A 231 -4.18 36.97 49.60
N MET A 232 -3.19 36.29 49.00
CA MET A 232 -3.30 35.73 47.65
C MET A 232 -4.45 34.73 47.55
N GLN A 233 -4.56 33.80 48.51
CA GLN A 233 -5.67 32.84 48.54
C GLN A 233 -7.03 33.52 48.71
N ALA A 234 -7.12 34.54 49.58
CA ALA A 234 -8.34 35.31 49.76
C ALA A 234 -8.72 36.11 48.50
N ALA A 235 -7.74 36.70 47.81
CA ALA A 235 -7.96 37.40 46.55
C ALA A 235 -8.45 36.46 45.44
N ASP A 236 -7.87 35.26 45.33
CA ASP A 236 -8.27 34.25 44.34
C ASP A 236 -9.70 33.72 44.60
N GLN A 237 -10.15 33.68 45.86
CA GLN A 237 -11.52 33.33 46.23
C GLN A 237 -12.53 34.46 45.96
N ALA A 238 -12.13 35.71 46.16
CA ALA A 238 -13.00 36.87 45.96
C ALA A 238 -13.21 37.21 44.48
N ASP A 239 -12.16 37.10 43.66
CA ASP A 239 -12.20 37.36 42.22
C ASP A 239 -11.28 36.36 41.46
N ALA A 240 -11.83 35.18 41.18
CA ALA A 240 -11.13 34.10 40.50
C ALA A 240 -10.73 34.49 39.07
N ALA A 241 -9.44 34.51 38.79
CA ALA A 241 -8.93 34.78 37.45
C ALA A 241 -9.27 33.63 36.48
N VAL A 242 -9.72 33.97 35.26
CA VAL A 242 -9.95 32.99 34.18
C VAL A 242 -8.67 32.22 33.84
N LEU A 243 -7.53 32.91 33.87
CA LEU A 243 -6.20 32.32 33.72
C LEU A 243 -5.45 32.43 35.05
N LEU A 244 -4.91 31.31 35.53
CA LEU A 244 -4.15 31.25 36.79
C LEU A 244 -2.96 32.20 36.74
N VAL A 245 -3.03 33.27 37.54
CA VAL A 245 -1.97 34.28 37.64
C VAL A 245 -0.73 33.70 38.31
N ARG A 246 0.45 34.10 37.84
CA ARG A 246 1.76 33.62 38.33
C ARG A 246 2.47 34.73 39.10
N PRO A 247 3.19 34.42 40.21
CA PRO A 247 4.03 35.40 40.88
C PRO A 247 5.07 36.01 39.93
N TYR A 248 5.23 37.33 39.99
CA TYR A 248 6.30 38.04 39.30
C TYR A 248 7.44 38.38 40.27
N GLN A 249 7.15 39.18 41.29
CA GLN A 249 8.14 39.63 42.28
C GLN A 249 7.41 40.14 43.53
N SER A 250 7.98 39.88 44.71
CA SER A 250 7.57 40.51 45.96
C SER A 250 8.55 41.62 46.36
N PHE A 251 8.01 42.71 46.91
CA PHE A 251 8.71 43.90 47.33
C PHE A 251 8.35 44.26 48.77
N ARG A 252 9.27 44.89 49.49
CA ARG A 252 9.06 45.46 50.81
C ARG A 252 9.29 46.97 50.77
N PHE A 253 8.36 47.74 51.33
CA PHE A 253 8.50 49.18 51.56
C PHE A 253 8.51 49.49 53.06
N VAL A 254 9.27 50.51 53.44
CA VAL A 254 9.41 50.96 54.84
C VAL A 254 8.75 52.32 55.11
N ARG A 255 8.32 53.02 54.05
CA ARG A 255 7.59 54.29 54.07
C ARG A 255 6.74 54.41 52.79
N LEU A 256 5.66 55.19 52.86
CA LEU A 256 4.91 55.66 51.70
C LEU A 256 5.18 57.15 51.42
N PRO A 257 5.02 57.63 50.17
CA PRO A 257 4.77 56.85 48.96
C PRO A 257 6.03 56.13 48.45
N TYR A 258 5.85 54.98 47.79
CA TYR A 258 6.87 54.34 46.95
C TYR A 258 6.54 54.59 45.47
N GLN A 259 7.50 54.35 44.58
CA GLN A 259 7.25 54.33 43.13
C GLN A 259 7.61 52.96 42.55
N LEU A 260 6.64 52.28 41.94
CA LEU A 260 6.86 51.03 41.21
C LEU A 260 6.20 51.13 39.85
N THR A 261 7.00 51.32 38.81
CA THR A 261 6.53 51.39 37.42
C THR A 261 6.88 50.08 36.72
N LEU A 262 5.87 49.41 36.17
CA LEU A 262 6.00 48.16 35.43
C LEU A 262 5.56 48.37 33.98
N ALA A 263 6.15 47.61 33.06
CA ALA A 263 5.68 47.48 31.68
C ALA A 263 5.17 46.06 31.42
N ALA A 264 4.01 45.94 30.79
CA ALA A 264 3.49 44.67 30.30
C ALA A 264 3.67 44.56 28.78
N VAL A 265 4.20 43.43 28.31
CA VAL A 265 4.28 43.09 26.88
C VAL A 265 3.65 41.72 26.63
N PRO A 266 3.12 41.42 25.43
CA PRO A 266 2.63 40.08 25.10
C PRO A 266 3.72 39.02 25.27
N ALA A 267 3.39 37.91 25.94
CA ALA A 267 4.30 36.78 26.04
C ALA A 267 4.48 36.11 24.67
N THR A 268 5.72 35.90 24.23
CA THR A 268 6.01 35.22 22.97
C THR A 268 5.85 33.70 23.13
N SER A 269 5.10 33.05 22.24
CA SER A 269 5.15 31.60 22.10
C SER A 269 6.41 31.23 21.34
N ARG A 270 7.17 30.26 21.86
CA ARG A 270 8.40 29.78 21.24
C ARG A 270 8.25 28.31 20.93
N ALA A 271 8.74 27.86 19.80
CA ALA A 271 8.74 26.43 19.46
C ALA A 271 10.02 26.06 18.72
N THR A 272 10.39 24.78 18.79
CA THR A 272 11.41 24.20 17.90
C THR A 272 10.73 23.24 16.94
N ALA A 273 11.25 23.15 15.72
CA ALA A 273 10.70 22.29 14.67
C ALA A 273 11.75 21.31 14.15
N GLU A 274 11.36 20.04 14.03
CA GLU A 274 12.12 18.98 13.38
C GLU A 274 11.36 18.51 12.14
N VAL A 275 11.95 18.65 10.96
CA VAL A 275 11.33 18.30 9.68
C VAL A 275 11.96 17.02 9.14
N ARG A 276 11.15 16.01 8.85
CA ARG A 276 11.57 14.80 8.14
C ARG A 276 10.76 14.70 6.87
N ALA A 277 11.40 14.60 5.72
CA ALA A 277 10.70 14.54 4.45
C ALA A 277 11.22 13.45 3.53
N ALA A 278 10.30 12.79 2.83
CA ALA A 278 10.57 11.87 1.74
C ALA A 278 10.13 12.53 0.43
N LEU A 279 11.11 12.87 -0.41
CA LEU A 279 10.90 13.42 -1.74
C LEU A 279 10.99 12.29 -2.77
N ARG A 280 9.83 11.85 -3.26
CA ARG A 280 9.73 10.77 -4.25
C ARG A 280 9.67 11.39 -5.64
N ILE A 281 10.57 10.96 -6.52
CA ILE A 281 10.74 11.54 -7.86
C ILE A 281 10.55 10.42 -8.89
N ALA A 282 9.36 10.39 -9.49
CA ALA A 282 9.04 9.55 -10.64
C ALA A 282 9.20 10.34 -11.95
N GLU A 283 9.13 9.63 -13.08
CA GLU A 283 9.17 10.27 -14.40
C GLU A 283 8.05 11.30 -14.61
N ARG A 284 6.83 10.95 -14.17
CA ARG A 284 5.60 11.74 -14.40
C ARG A 284 5.16 12.60 -13.23
N GLU A 285 5.59 12.26 -12.01
CA GLU A 285 5.08 12.87 -10.79
C GLU A 285 6.21 13.00 -9.75
N THR A 286 6.22 14.11 -9.03
CA THR A 286 7.08 14.30 -7.86
C THR A 286 6.16 14.47 -6.66
N THR A 287 6.33 13.66 -5.62
CA THR A 287 5.56 13.81 -4.37
C THR A 287 6.48 14.12 -3.20
N LEU A 288 5.98 14.91 -2.26
CA LEU A 288 6.69 15.29 -1.04
C LEU A 288 5.82 14.92 0.15
N ASP A 289 6.31 13.96 0.93
CA ASP A 289 5.71 13.55 2.19
C ASP A 289 6.59 14.12 3.31
N ALA A 290 6.05 14.98 4.17
CA ALA A 290 6.80 15.62 5.25
C ALA A 290 6.09 15.45 6.60
N ALA A 291 6.85 15.09 7.63
CA ALA A 291 6.44 15.13 9.03
C ALA A 291 7.23 16.21 9.77
N ILE A 292 6.52 17.10 10.43
CA ILE A 292 7.07 18.25 11.14
C ILE A 292 6.70 18.13 12.60
N THR A 293 7.66 17.74 13.42
CA THR A 293 7.48 17.63 14.87
C THR A 293 7.79 18.97 15.51
N LEU A 294 6.77 19.59 16.12
CA LEU A 294 6.88 20.83 16.88
C LEU A 294 6.93 20.55 18.37
N ARG A 295 7.84 21.25 19.06
CA ARG A 295 7.98 21.22 20.52
C ARG A 295 7.75 22.64 21.05
N PRO A 296 6.50 22.99 21.44
CA PRO A 296 6.18 24.28 22.04
C PRO A 296 6.91 24.49 23.38
N GLN A 297 7.23 25.75 23.67
CA GLN A 297 7.85 26.21 24.91
C GLN A 297 7.16 27.50 25.37
N GLY A 298 6.77 27.54 26.65
CA GLY A 298 6.11 28.71 27.23
C GLY A 298 4.61 28.75 26.97
N GLN A 299 4.14 29.69 26.15
CA GLN A 299 2.73 29.86 25.83
C GLN A 299 2.21 28.73 24.92
N PRO A 300 0.97 28.25 25.12
CA PRO A 300 0.34 27.31 24.20
C PRO A 300 0.37 27.88 22.77
N LEU A 301 0.72 27.02 21.82
CA LEU A 301 0.76 27.37 20.41
C LEU A 301 -0.65 27.23 19.82
N TYR A 302 -1.23 28.33 19.36
CA TYR A 302 -2.58 28.37 18.76
C TYR A 302 -2.56 28.40 17.24
N GLU A 303 -1.40 28.64 16.62
CA GLU A 303 -1.27 28.71 15.18
C GLU A 303 0.13 28.25 14.75
N VAL A 304 0.20 27.48 13.66
CA VAL A 304 1.46 27.13 13.00
C VAL A 304 1.44 27.69 11.58
N ASN A 305 2.46 28.48 11.25
CA ASN A 305 2.62 29.05 9.93
C ASN A 305 3.80 28.38 9.21
N LEU A 306 3.56 27.90 8.00
CA LEU A 306 4.58 27.28 7.15
C LEU A 306 4.69 28.02 5.83
N GLN A 307 5.92 28.24 5.38
CA GLN A 307 6.21 28.68 4.02
C GLN A 307 6.58 27.46 3.16
N LEU A 308 5.78 27.24 2.12
CA LEU A 308 5.88 26.13 1.18
C LEU A 308 6.28 26.64 -0.22
N PRO A 309 6.87 25.79 -1.08
CA PRO A 309 7.20 26.16 -2.45
C PRO A 309 5.95 26.63 -3.24
N ALA A 310 6.12 27.61 -4.15
CA ALA A 310 5.00 28.14 -4.95
C ALA A 310 4.23 27.07 -5.73
N GLU A 311 4.95 26.08 -6.24
CA GLU A 311 4.45 25.01 -7.10
C GLU A 311 3.97 23.77 -6.30
N PHE A 312 4.05 23.81 -4.97
CA PHE A 312 3.60 22.71 -4.13
C PHE A 312 2.07 22.70 -4.06
N VAL A 313 1.47 21.58 -4.41
CA VAL A 313 0.04 21.33 -4.28
C VAL A 313 -0.17 20.43 -3.07
N LEU A 314 -0.71 20.99 -2.00
CA LEU A 314 -1.02 20.24 -0.78
C LEU A 314 -2.26 19.35 -1.02
N ASP A 315 -2.08 18.03 -0.95
CA ASP A 315 -3.16 17.05 -1.10
C ASP A 315 -3.84 16.75 0.23
N ARG A 316 -3.04 16.54 1.29
CA ARG A 316 -3.52 16.19 2.63
C ARG A 316 -2.66 16.85 3.71
N LEU A 317 -3.34 17.30 4.76
CA LEU A 317 -2.75 17.75 6.02
C LEU A 317 -3.22 16.82 7.15
N GLY A 318 -2.29 16.37 8.00
CA GLY A 318 -2.58 15.61 9.19
C GLY A 318 -2.08 16.33 10.45
N PRO A 319 -2.76 16.18 11.60
CA PRO A 319 -4.02 15.44 11.83
C PRO A 319 -5.25 16.12 11.20
N GLY A 320 -6.29 15.35 10.86
CA GLY A 320 -7.42 15.81 10.04
C GLY A 320 -8.43 16.75 10.73
N ASP A 321 -8.35 16.89 12.05
CA ASP A 321 -9.31 17.66 12.86
C ASP A 321 -8.95 19.15 12.97
N TRP A 322 -7.84 19.57 12.35
CA TRP A 322 -7.34 20.95 12.46
C TRP A 322 -7.74 21.78 11.25
N GLU A 323 -8.24 22.98 11.52
CA GLU A 323 -8.57 23.95 10.49
C GLU A 323 -7.29 24.56 9.92
N TRP A 324 -7.24 24.76 8.61
CA TRP A 324 -6.10 25.36 7.96
C TRP A 324 -6.51 26.19 6.75
N SER A 325 -5.64 27.12 6.36
CA SER A 325 -5.82 27.97 5.19
C SER A 325 -4.50 28.11 4.42
N LEU A 326 -4.62 28.34 3.10
CA LEU A 326 -3.48 28.49 2.21
C LEU A 326 -3.56 29.86 1.52
N THR A 327 -2.58 30.71 1.76
CA THR A 327 -2.48 32.04 1.14
C THR A 327 -1.29 32.08 0.20
N ARG A 328 -1.50 32.45 -1.06
CA ARG A 328 -0.41 32.60 -2.04
C ARG A 328 0.20 34.00 -1.95
N GLY A 329 1.51 34.09 -1.73
CA GLY A 329 2.29 35.33 -1.80
C GLY A 329 3.23 35.35 -3.01
N GLU A 330 4.08 36.37 -3.11
CA GLU A 330 5.10 36.47 -4.17
C GLU A 330 6.10 35.30 -4.09
N GLY A 331 5.92 34.28 -4.94
CA GLY A 331 6.89 33.18 -5.12
C GLY A 331 6.90 32.08 -4.04
N ARG A 332 6.05 32.17 -3.01
CA ARG A 332 5.85 31.10 -2.02
C ARG A 332 4.39 31.07 -1.55
N GLN A 333 3.96 29.94 -1.01
CA GLN A 333 2.64 29.80 -0.39
C GLN A 333 2.79 29.73 1.13
N ARG A 334 1.89 30.39 1.87
CA ARG A 334 1.81 30.32 3.32
C ARG A 334 0.65 29.41 3.73
N LEU A 335 0.97 28.32 4.39
CA LEU A 335 0.01 27.44 5.05
C LEU A 335 -0.11 27.87 6.51
N THR A 336 -1.34 28.17 6.94
CA THR A 336 -1.65 28.52 8.33
C THR A 336 -2.54 27.44 8.91
N VAL A 337 -2.10 26.80 9.99
CA VAL A 337 -2.82 25.74 10.70
C VAL A 337 -3.27 26.27 12.06
N HIS A 338 -4.57 26.25 12.33
CA HIS A 338 -5.16 26.74 13.56
C HIS A 338 -5.31 25.61 14.58
N LEU A 339 -4.81 25.83 15.79
CA LEU A 339 -4.80 24.90 16.92
C LEU A 339 -5.75 25.46 18.00
N LEU A 340 -7.05 25.23 17.83
CA LEU A 340 -8.10 25.89 18.63
C LEU A 340 -7.94 25.71 20.15
N ASP A 341 -7.49 24.54 20.59
CA ASP A 341 -7.30 24.23 22.01
C ASP A 341 -5.97 24.74 22.60
N GLY A 342 -5.06 25.23 21.75
CA GLY A 342 -3.69 25.56 22.13
C GLY A 342 -2.86 24.32 22.49
N ARG A 343 -1.62 24.23 21.99
CA ARG A 343 -0.75 23.07 22.25
C ARG A 343 0.45 23.43 23.11
N THR A 344 0.65 22.69 24.20
CA THR A 344 1.82 22.78 25.07
C THR A 344 2.77 21.60 24.92
N ASP A 345 2.24 20.43 24.54
CA ASP A 345 3.03 19.21 24.34
C ASP A 345 3.57 19.08 22.91
N GLU A 346 4.54 18.18 22.73
CA GLU A 346 5.05 17.81 21.41
C GLU A 346 3.93 17.26 20.52
N PHE A 347 3.88 17.71 19.26
CA PHE A 347 2.95 17.19 18.26
C PHE A 347 3.58 17.19 16.87
N THR A 348 3.01 16.42 15.94
CA THR A 348 3.51 16.30 14.56
C THR A 348 2.45 16.74 13.56
N LEU A 349 2.85 17.58 12.61
CA LEU A 349 2.09 17.92 11.41
C LEU A 349 2.58 17.07 10.25
N THR A 350 1.67 16.40 9.54
CA THR A 350 1.98 15.64 8.32
C THR A 350 1.50 16.41 7.11
N LEU A 351 2.36 16.67 6.13
CA LEU A 351 2.04 17.30 4.85
C LEU A 351 2.30 16.31 3.74
N LEU A 352 1.27 16.00 2.95
CA LEU A 352 1.38 15.19 1.74
C LEU A 352 0.95 16.03 0.55
N GLY A 353 1.76 16.04 -0.49
CA GLY A 353 1.40 16.79 -1.69
C GLY A 353 2.32 16.51 -2.86
N LYS A 354 2.09 17.25 -3.94
CA LYS A 354 2.74 17.08 -5.23
C LYS A 354 3.54 18.31 -5.61
N LEU A 355 4.61 18.08 -6.35
CA LEU A 355 5.45 19.08 -6.98
C LEU A 355 5.46 18.83 -8.50
N PRO A 356 5.74 19.86 -9.29
CA PRO A 356 5.92 19.69 -10.73
C PRO A 356 7.05 18.69 -11.00
N PRO A 357 6.94 17.90 -12.09
CA PRO A 357 8.00 16.99 -12.49
C PRO A 357 9.28 17.76 -12.84
N ALA A 358 10.44 17.20 -12.51
CA ALA A 358 11.74 17.84 -12.73
C ALA A 358 11.93 18.27 -14.21
N ALA A 359 12.40 19.47 -14.48
CA ALA A 359 12.54 19.96 -15.84
C ALA A 359 13.71 19.27 -16.56
N ALA A 360 13.55 19.03 -17.87
CA ALA A 360 14.72 18.78 -18.70
C ALA A 360 15.53 20.09 -18.82
N PRO A 361 16.87 20.04 -18.81
CA PRO A 361 17.70 21.21 -19.03
C PRO A 361 17.28 21.86 -20.33
N GLN A 362 17.05 23.18 -20.30
CA GLN A 362 16.85 23.96 -21.51
C GLN A 362 18.10 23.78 -22.37
N ALA A 363 17.96 23.10 -23.51
CA ALA A 363 19.01 23.02 -24.50
C ALA A 363 19.36 24.45 -24.94
N ALA A 364 20.64 24.80 -24.85
CA ALA A 364 21.15 25.98 -25.53
C ALA A 364 20.70 25.93 -27.00
N ALA A 365 20.19 27.05 -27.52
CA ALA A 365 19.62 27.16 -28.86
C ALA A 365 20.52 26.48 -29.90
N PRO A 366 19.97 25.66 -30.81
CA PRO A 366 20.77 24.88 -31.75
C PRO A 366 21.45 25.81 -32.77
N ALA A 367 22.77 25.70 -32.86
CA ALA A 367 23.51 26.17 -34.02
C ALA A 367 23.20 25.28 -35.22
N ALA A 368 22.65 25.91 -36.27
CA ALA A 368 22.56 25.51 -37.68
C ALA A 368 22.57 24.01 -38.06
N ALA A 369 21.40 23.56 -38.50
CA ALA A 369 21.10 22.62 -39.60
C ALA A 369 22.21 21.64 -40.06
N ALA A 370 22.02 20.35 -39.72
CA ALA A 370 22.52 19.22 -40.50
C ALA A 370 21.32 18.39 -41.05
N PRO A 371 21.46 17.70 -42.20
CA PRO A 371 20.34 17.13 -42.96
C PRO A 371 19.74 15.87 -42.32
N PRO A 372 18.50 15.49 -42.66
CA PRO A 372 17.80 14.37 -42.04
C PRO A 372 18.23 13.04 -42.65
N ALA A 373 18.92 12.21 -41.88
CA ALA A 373 19.15 10.80 -42.22
C ALA A 373 18.91 9.93 -40.99
N ALA A 374 18.11 8.88 -41.20
CA ALA A 374 17.71 7.82 -40.27
C ALA A 374 16.91 8.26 -39.03
N GLN A 375 15.73 7.64 -38.88
CA GLN A 375 14.88 7.73 -37.70
C GLN A 375 15.70 7.53 -36.41
N PRO A 376 15.46 8.33 -35.37
CA PRO A 376 16.29 8.26 -34.17
C PRO A 376 16.06 6.93 -33.46
N ALA A 377 17.15 6.17 -33.28
CA ALA A 377 17.27 5.31 -32.11
C ALA A 377 16.90 6.16 -30.89
N ALA A 378 16.08 5.61 -29.99
CA ALA A 378 15.55 6.28 -28.81
C ALA A 378 16.59 7.24 -28.22
N SER A 379 16.32 8.54 -28.31
CA SER A 379 17.19 9.61 -27.80
C SER A 379 17.61 9.26 -26.37
N ALA A 380 18.92 9.24 -26.11
CA ALA A 380 19.46 8.94 -24.81
C ALA A 380 18.72 9.77 -23.74
N PRO A 381 18.27 9.16 -22.63
CA PRO A 381 17.49 9.87 -21.63
C PRO A 381 18.31 11.05 -21.09
N ALA A 382 17.76 12.26 -21.23
CA ALA A 382 18.43 13.48 -20.82
C ALA A 382 18.47 13.58 -19.29
N THR A 383 19.62 14.00 -18.74
CA THR A 383 19.73 14.42 -17.34
C THR A 383 18.67 15.48 -17.04
N ARG A 384 17.93 15.37 -15.94
CA ARG A 384 16.90 16.35 -15.53
C ARG A 384 17.34 17.08 -14.27
N THR A 385 16.91 18.31 -14.08
CA THR A 385 17.23 19.09 -12.87
C THR A 385 15.98 19.68 -12.23
N ALA A 386 16.00 19.80 -10.91
CA ALA A 386 14.94 20.44 -10.14
C ALA A 386 15.51 21.12 -8.89
N PRO A 387 14.95 22.25 -8.45
CA PRO A 387 15.28 22.80 -7.13
C PRO A 387 14.77 21.86 -6.03
N LEU A 388 15.54 21.71 -4.96
CA LEU A 388 15.07 21.02 -3.76
C LEU A 388 13.93 21.83 -3.11
N PRO A 389 12.79 21.20 -2.78
CA PRO A 389 11.69 21.90 -2.12
C PRO A 389 12.10 22.36 -0.72
N GLN A 390 11.71 23.58 -0.39
CA GLN A 390 12.00 24.21 0.89
C GLN A 390 10.72 24.35 1.72
N ILE A 391 10.71 23.69 2.87
CA ILE A 391 9.69 23.83 3.92
C ILE A 391 10.29 24.67 5.03
N GLU A 392 9.68 25.82 5.31
CA GLU A 392 10.08 26.73 6.38
C GLU A 392 8.94 26.87 7.41
N VAL A 393 9.22 26.60 8.68
CA VAL A 393 8.27 26.81 9.77
C VAL A 393 8.53 28.19 10.36
N LEU A 394 7.54 29.07 10.32
CA LEU A 394 7.66 30.45 10.80
C LEU A 394 7.48 30.52 12.33
N ASN A 395 8.05 31.55 12.95
CA ASN A 395 7.95 31.82 14.39
C ASN A 395 8.50 30.70 15.30
N VAL A 396 9.49 29.94 14.83
CA VAL A 396 10.22 28.95 15.63
C VAL A 396 11.62 29.47 15.99
N GLU A 397 12.13 29.10 17.16
CA GLU A 397 13.50 29.45 17.58
C GLU A 397 14.55 28.72 16.74
N ARG A 398 14.26 27.47 16.37
CA ARG A 398 15.16 26.62 15.59
C ARG A 398 14.37 25.64 14.74
N GLN A 399 14.81 25.49 13.50
CA GLN A 399 14.34 24.47 12.57
C GLN A 399 15.52 23.61 12.13
N GLN A 400 15.40 22.29 12.23
CA GLN A 400 16.37 21.34 11.69
C GLN A 400 15.65 20.15 11.05
N GLY A 401 16.35 19.37 10.25
CA GLY A 401 15.70 18.25 9.59
C GLY A 401 16.54 17.51 8.58
N GLU A 402 15.90 16.53 7.95
CA GLU A 402 16.47 15.80 6.83
C GLU A 402 15.43 15.48 5.74
N ILE A 403 15.87 15.56 4.49
CA ILE A 403 15.08 15.24 3.30
C ILE A 403 15.76 14.08 2.58
N VAL A 404 15.06 12.96 2.47
CA VAL A 404 15.51 11.78 1.72
C VAL A 404 14.94 11.84 0.31
N ILE A 405 15.80 11.69 -0.69
CA ILE A 405 15.41 11.66 -2.10
C ILE A 405 15.33 10.21 -2.58
N ILE A 406 14.17 9.86 -3.14
CA ILE A 406 13.80 8.51 -3.55
C ILE A 406 13.39 8.57 -5.03
N PRO A 407 14.32 8.34 -5.96
CA PRO A 407 14.02 8.32 -7.38
C PRO A 407 13.45 6.97 -7.83
N ASP A 408 12.89 6.91 -9.05
CA ASP A 408 12.65 5.65 -9.73
C ASP A 408 13.94 4.77 -9.83
N PRO A 409 13.82 3.43 -9.87
CA PRO A 409 14.96 2.49 -9.88
C PRO A 409 16.02 2.72 -10.96
N ASP A 410 15.65 3.42 -12.03
CA ASP A 410 16.45 3.67 -13.23
C ASP A 410 17.15 5.03 -13.20
N ILE A 411 17.05 5.75 -12.09
CA ILE A 411 17.57 7.11 -11.96
C ILE A 411 18.51 7.15 -10.76
N ASP A 412 19.71 7.68 -10.98
CA ASP A 412 20.59 8.11 -9.92
C ASP A 412 20.33 9.58 -9.58
N VAL A 413 20.59 9.93 -8.32
CA VAL A 413 20.40 11.28 -7.80
C VAL A 413 21.75 11.83 -7.37
N ARG A 414 22.03 13.06 -7.77
CA ARG A 414 23.12 13.89 -7.23
C ARG A 414 22.54 15.20 -6.73
N LEU A 415 23.13 15.72 -5.65
CA LEU A 415 22.80 17.03 -5.11
C LEU A 415 23.98 17.97 -5.39
N GLU A 416 23.69 19.06 -6.10
CA GLU A 416 24.65 20.10 -6.46
C GLU A 416 24.22 21.45 -5.85
N ASN A 417 25.13 22.44 -5.83
CA ASN A 417 24.86 23.79 -5.31
C ASN A 417 24.24 23.78 -3.89
N VAL A 418 24.74 22.91 -3.01
CA VAL A 418 24.21 22.76 -1.65
C VAL A 418 24.63 23.94 -0.79
N ALA A 419 23.66 24.65 -0.21
CA ALA A 419 23.88 25.75 0.72
C ALA A 419 23.07 25.57 2.01
N ALA A 420 23.67 25.97 3.14
CA ALA A 420 23.11 25.85 4.50
C ALA A 420 22.60 24.44 4.88
N ALA A 421 23.19 23.40 4.27
CA ALA A 421 22.87 22.00 4.49
C ALA A 421 24.07 21.09 4.17
N GLU A 422 23.98 19.82 4.59
CA GLU A 422 24.94 18.75 4.31
C GLU A 422 24.24 17.69 3.45
N ALA A 423 24.82 17.37 2.28
CA ALA A 423 24.31 16.33 1.39
C ALA A 423 25.22 15.11 1.44
N ALA A 424 24.63 13.91 1.47
CA ALA A 424 25.37 12.66 1.42
C ALA A 424 24.63 11.60 0.59
N PRO A 425 25.35 10.75 -0.18
CA PRO A 425 24.79 9.50 -0.69
C PRO A 425 24.29 8.64 0.47
N LEU A 426 23.18 7.94 0.26
CA LEU A 426 22.57 7.14 1.31
C LEU A 426 23.19 5.74 1.33
N ALA A 427 24.11 5.48 2.26
CA ALA A 427 24.60 4.13 2.52
C ALA A 427 23.65 3.34 3.44
N THR A 428 23.14 4.01 4.48
CA THR A 428 22.16 3.46 5.43
C THR A 428 20.95 4.38 5.48
N PRO A 429 19.77 3.92 5.04
CA PRO A 429 18.56 4.74 5.09
C PRO A 429 18.10 4.97 6.54
N PRO A 430 17.45 6.11 6.83
CA PRO A 430 17.02 6.42 8.18
C PRO A 430 15.86 5.51 8.62
N ALA A 431 15.82 5.16 9.91
CA ALA A 431 14.86 4.20 10.45
C ALA A 431 13.39 4.65 10.40
N TRP A 432 13.12 5.95 10.27
CA TRP A 432 11.75 6.48 10.14
C TRP A 432 11.18 6.32 8.73
N LEU A 433 11.99 5.93 7.74
CA LEU A 433 11.55 5.70 6.38
C LEU A 433 10.97 4.27 6.25
N GLN A 434 9.87 4.09 5.52
CA GLN A 434 9.23 2.78 5.32
C GLN A 434 10.15 1.80 4.56
N SER A 435 10.09 0.49 4.89
CA SER A 435 11.02 -0.53 4.36
C SER A 435 11.06 -0.60 2.83
N GLU A 436 9.93 -0.45 2.14
CA GLU A 436 9.88 -0.44 0.67
C GLU A 436 10.59 0.79 0.08
N GLN A 437 10.46 1.94 0.73
CA GLN A 437 11.10 3.20 0.34
C GLN A 437 12.61 3.19 0.65
N GLN A 438 13.03 2.50 1.71
CA GLN A 438 14.44 2.33 2.09
C GLN A 438 15.28 1.70 0.97
N ALA A 439 14.73 0.73 0.23
CA ALA A 439 15.44 0.05 -0.87
C ALA A 439 15.75 0.98 -2.07
N LEU A 440 14.91 1.99 -2.27
CA LEU A 440 15.00 2.92 -3.41
C LEU A 440 15.67 4.25 -3.06
N ALA A 441 15.81 4.58 -1.78
CA ALA A 441 16.43 5.82 -1.34
C ALA A 441 17.89 5.92 -1.83
N ARG A 442 18.29 7.12 -2.31
CA ARG A 442 19.62 7.33 -2.93
C ARG A 442 20.43 8.44 -2.29
N SER A 443 19.79 9.48 -1.77
CA SER A 443 20.49 10.62 -1.19
C SER A 443 19.71 11.19 -0.02
N VAL A 444 20.42 11.81 0.93
CA VAL A 444 19.83 12.60 2.01
C VAL A 444 20.47 13.97 2.05
N LEU A 445 19.65 14.97 2.35
CA LEU A 445 20.09 16.31 2.69
C LEU A 445 19.68 16.62 4.13
N ARG A 446 20.65 16.98 4.97
CA ARG A 446 20.45 17.34 6.38
C ARG A 446 20.69 18.83 6.58
N PHE A 447 19.83 19.49 7.35
CA PHE A 447 19.92 20.93 7.57
C PHE A 447 19.67 21.30 9.04
N ARG A 448 20.19 22.46 9.45
CA ARG A 448 20.06 23.00 10.83
C ARG A 448 19.42 24.39 10.89
N ALA A 449 19.01 24.93 9.74
CA ALA A 449 18.33 26.22 9.60
C ALA A 449 17.33 26.16 8.42
N SER A 450 16.34 27.06 8.37
CA SER A 450 15.30 27.07 7.33
C SER A 450 15.80 27.46 5.94
N GLY A 451 16.91 28.20 5.83
CA GLY A 451 17.48 28.73 4.58
C GLY A 451 18.25 27.73 3.68
N TYR A 452 18.00 26.42 3.79
CA TYR A 452 18.68 25.41 3.00
C TYR A 452 18.26 25.44 1.52
N SER A 453 19.19 25.12 0.63
CA SER A 453 18.92 24.93 -0.80
C SER A 453 19.88 23.92 -1.44
N ALA A 454 19.41 23.27 -2.49
CA ALA A 454 20.21 22.39 -3.34
C ALA A 454 19.55 22.25 -4.72
N THR A 455 20.33 21.85 -5.72
CA THR A 455 19.85 21.43 -7.04
C THR A 455 19.88 19.91 -7.11
N ILE A 456 18.74 19.29 -7.39
CA ILE A 456 18.60 17.86 -7.63
C ILE A 456 18.95 17.60 -9.09
N VAL A 457 19.96 16.76 -9.34
CA VAL A 457 20.37 16.31 -10.66
C VAL A 457 20.02 14.83 -10.80
N LEU A 458 19.10 14.52 -11.70
CA LEU A 458 18.60 13.19 -11.99
C LEU A 458 19.35 12.62 -13.19
N VAL A 459 20.14 11.58 -12.96
CA VAL A 459 21.00 10.94 -13.97
C VAL A 459 20.39 9.58 -14.34
N PRO A 460 19.87 9.42 -15.57
CA PRO A 460 19.34 8.13 -16.01
C PRO A 460 20.44 7.06 -16.10
N ARG A 461 20.13 5.86 -15.61
CA ARG A 461 20.99 4.68 -15.74
C ARG A 461 20.87 4.09 -17.14
N GLN A 462 21.93 3.42 -17.59
CA GLN A 462 21.87 2.63 -18.83
C GLN A 462 21.44 1.19 -18.52
N PRO A 463 20.54 0.60 -19.33
CA PRO A 463 20.09 -0.76 -19.14
C PRO A 463 21.23 -1.73 -19.47
N LEU A 464 21.50 -2.67 -18.57
CA LEU A 464 22.40 -3.80 -18.83
C LEU A 464 21.54 -5.00 -19.19
N VAL A 465 21.51 -5.34 -20.48
CA VAL A 465 20.68 -6.43 -21.00
C VAL A 465 21.58 -7.59 -21.41
N ALA A 466 21.31 -8.77 -20.86
CA ALA A 466 21.91 -10.03 -21.26
C ALA A 466 20.81 -11.00 -21.71
N CYS A 467 21.08 -11.85 -22.69
CA CYS A 467 20.08 -12.75 -23.25
C CYS A 467 20.59 -14.19 -23.37
N ARG A 468 19.71 -15.16 -23.09
CA ARG A 468 19.93 -16.60 -23.32
C ARG A 468 18.81 -17.15 -24.19
N THR A 469 19.13 -18.07 -25.09
CA THR A 469 18.13 -18.70 -25.95
C THR A 469 18.20 -20.22 -25.94
N ILE A 470 17.04 -20.86 -26.02
CA ILE A 470 16.87 -22.31 -26.24
C ILE A 470 15.96 -22.49 -27.45
N THR A 471 16.51 -23.03 -28.53
CA THR A 471 15.74 -23.48 -29.70
C THR A 471 15.51 -24.97 -29.56
N ASN A 472 14.27 -25.41 -29.42
CA ASN A 472 13.90 -26.82 -29.45
C ASN A 472 13.28 -27.18 -30.79
N VAL A 473 13.73 -28.27 -31.39
CA VAL A 473 13.19 -28.80 -32.64
C VAL A 473 12.77 -30.24 -32.43
N LYS A 474 11.45 -30.46 -32.42
CA LYS A 474 10.86 -31.79 -32.32
C LYS A 474 10.45 -32.28 -33.71
N VAL A 475 11.03 -33.39 -34.14
CA VAL A 475 10.69 -34.03 -35.41
C VAL A 475 9.68 -35.14 -35.16
N THR A 476 8.50 -35.00 -35.75
CA THR A 476 7.42 -36.00 -35.72
C THR A 476 7.33 -36.69 -37.08
N PRO A 477 6.52 -37.75 -37.24
CA PRO A 477 6.35 -38.39 -38.55
C PRO A 477 5.80 -37.49 -39.68
N ARG A 478 5.24 -36.32 -39.36
CA ARG A 478 4.58 -35.43 -40.35
C ARG A 478 5.00 -33.97 -40.28
N ALA A 479 5.61 -33.53 -39.18
CA ALA A 479 5.90 -32.11 -38.94
C ALA A 479 7.20 -31.92 -38.14
N ILE A 480 7.78 -30.74 -38.32
CA ILE A 480 8.82 -30.19 -37.46
C ILE A 480 8.16 -29.14 -36.59
N GLU A 481 8.21 -29.37 -35.29
CA GLU A 481 7.69 -28.49 -34.26
C GLU A 481 8.85 -27.70 -33.64
N GLU A 482 8.94 -26.42 -33.97
CA GLU A 482 9.97 -25.51 -33.45
C GLU A 482 9.41 -24.69 -32.29
N THR A 483 10.17 -24.62 -31.20
CA THR A 483 9.88 -23.77 -30.04
C THR A 483 11.14 -23.01 -29.67
N LEU A 484 11.11 -21.69 -29.77
CA LEU A 484 12.20 -20.81 -29.37
C LEU A 484 11.83 -20.10 -28.06
N LEU A 485 12.64 -20.31 -27.03
CA LEU A 485 12.61 -19.57 -25.78
C LEU A 485 13.73 -18.54 -25.76
N VAL A 486 13.40 -17.28 -25.51
CA VAL A 486 14.33 -16.16 -25.37
C VAL A 486 14.17 -15.59 -23.96
N THR A 487 15.21 -15.65 -23.16
CA THR A 487 15.24 -15.17 -21.78
C THR A 487 16.18 -13.97 -21.68
N PHE A 488 15.62 -12.79 -21.48
CA PHE A 488 16.35 -11.55 -21.22
C PHE A 488 16.52 -11.35 -19.71
N ARG A 489 17.71 -10.96 -19.29
CA ARG A 489 18.03 -10.46 -17.96
C ARG A 489 18.36 -8.99 -18.07
N ILE A 490 17.51 -8.14 -17.51
CA ILE A 490 17.54 -6.69 -17.65
C ILE A 490 17.86 -6.07 -16.30
N GLU A 491 19.03 -5.46 -16.17
CA GLU A 491 19.54 -4.88 -14.93
C GLU A 491 19.82 -3.39 -15.09
N GLN A 492 20.03 -2.70 -13.96
CA GLN A 492 20.39 -1.28 -13.83
C GLN A 492 19.32 -0.27 -14.29
N ALA A 493 18.74 -0.46 -15.48
CA ALA A 493 17.62 0.30 -15.99
C ALA A 493 16.67 -0.59 -16.80
N GLY A 494 15.39 -0.23 -16.87
CA GLY A 494 14.41 -0.98 -17.63
C GLY A 494 14.44 -0.70 -19.13
N VAL A 495 13.90 -1.64 -19.90
CA VAL A 495 13.71 -1.50 -21.35
C VAL A 495 12.24 -1.61 -21.71
N ARG A 496 11.83 -0.87 -22.74
CA ARG A 496 10.48 -0.93 -23.30
C ARG A 496 10.44 -1.60 -24.68
N ARG A 497 11.61 -1.82 -25.29
CA ARG A 497 11.74 -2.39 -26.64
C ARG A 497 12.76 -3.52 -26.63
N LEU A 498 12.38 -4.66 -27.17
CA LEU A 498 13.25 -5.83 -27.38
C LEU A 498 13.26 -6.18 -28.86
N MET A 499 14.44 -6.44 -29.41
CA MET A 499 14.66 -6.66 -30.84
C MET A 499 15.56 -7.89 -31.04
N PHE A 500 15.15 -8.76 -31.95
CA PHE A 500 15.92 -9.92 -32.35
C PHE A 500 15.53 -10.36 -33.77
N LEU A 501 16.47 -10.99 -34.48
CA LEU A 501 16.27 -11.56 -35.80
C LEU A 501 15.95 -13.05 -35.68
N VAL A 502 14.99 -13.49 -36.48
CA VAL A 502 14.64 -14.90 -36.64
C VAL A 502 14.59 -15.27 -38.12
N PRO A 503 14.76 -16.56 -38.47
CA PRO A 503 14.54 -17.03 -39.83
C PRO A 503 13.14 -16.65 -40.35
N GLN A 504 13.02 -16.40 -41.65
CA GLN A 504 11.79 -15.91 -42.27
C GLN A 504 10.57 -16.82 -42.05
N HIS A 505 10.76 -18.15 -41.95
CA HIS A 505 9.65 -19.07 -41.65
C HIS A 505 9.05 -18.83 -40.25
N LEU A 506 9.79 -18.26 -39.31
CA LEU A 506 9.29 -17.87 -37.98
C LEU A 506 8.56 -16.51 -37.98
N ALA A 507 8.43 -15.82 -39.12
CA ALA A 507 7.68 -14.55 -39.19
C ALA A 507 6.23 -14.71 -38.70
N ALA A 508 5.61 -15.84 -39.03
CA ALA A 508 4.25 -16.20 -38.64
C ALA A 508 4.18 -17.03 -37.33
N ALA A 509 5.28 -17.14 -36.58
CA ALA A 509 5.29 -17.89 -35.32
C ALA A 509 4.33 -17.28 -34.28
N ARG A 510 3.66 -18.15 -33.53
CA ARG A 510 2.84 -17.77 -32.37
C ARG A 510 3.78 -17.26 -31.29
N LEU A 511 3.58 -16.03 -30.84
CA LEU A 511 4.42 -15.38 -29.84
C LEU A 511 3.68 -15.28 -28.51
N LYS A 512 4.33 -15.70 -27.42
CA LYS A 512 3.85 -15.55 -26.04
C LYS A 512 4.86 -14.71 -25.27
N ALA A 513 4.39 -13.59 -24.72
CA ALA A 513 5.20 -12.67 -23.93
C ALA A 513 4.28 -11.88 -22.97
N ARG A 514 4.75 -11.57 -21.75
CA ARG A 514 3.99 -10.77 -20.76
C ARG A 514 4.16 -9.27 -21.04
N LEU A 515 3.18 -8.45 -20.66
CA LEU A 515 3.22 -6.97 -20.84
C LEU A 515 3.54 -6.52 -22.29
N LEU A 516 3.18 -7.33 -23.30
CA LEU A 516 3.35 -6.96 -24.70
C LEU A 516 2.28 -5.92 -25.07
N GLN A 517 2.72 -4.80 -25.64
CA GLN A 517 1.84 -3.78 -26.21
C GLN A 517 1.68 -4.01 -27.71
N GLN A 518 2.81 -4.17 -28.42
CA GLN A 518 2.81 -4.34 -29.87
C GLN A 518 3.93 -5.29 -30.30
N LYS A 519 3.64 -6.14 -31.28
CA LYS A 519 4.62 -6.95 -32.02
C LYS A 519 4.71 -6.39 -33.44
N GLN A 520 5.90 -6.05 -33.88
CA GLN A 520 6.20 -5.66 -35.25
C GLN A 520 7.16 -6.69 -35.85
N VAL A 521 6.91 -7.09 -37.11
CA VAL A 521 7.77 -8.01 -37.86
C VAL A 521 8.07 -7.38 -39.20
N GLU A 522 9.34 -7.13 -39.46
CA GLU A 522 9.80 -6.43 -40.67
C GLU A 522 10.94 -7.21 -41.33
N PRO A 523 11.20 -7.00 -42.64
CA PRO A 523 12.39 -7.55 -43.29
C PRO A 523 13.65 -7.15 -42.52
N ALA A 524 14.51 -8.12 -42.19
CA ALA A 524 15.77 -7.81 -41.53
C ALA A 524 16.69 -7.03 -42.48
N THR A 525 17.48 -6.10 -41.96
CA THR A 525 18.44 -5.30 -42.74
C THR A 525 19.83 -5.41 -42.16
N THR A 526 20.86 -5.39 -43.01
CA THR A 526 22.26 -5.26 -42.59
C THR A 526 22.52 -3.86 -42.01
N ALA A 527 23.68 -3.68 -41.37
CA ALA A 527 24.12 -2.37 -40.89
C ALA A 527 24.20 -1.30 -42.01
N GLY A 528 24.34 -1.73 -43.27
CA GLY A 528 24.32 -0.86 -44.47
C GLY A 528 22.94 -0.65 -45.10
N GLY A 529 21.85 -1.08 -44.44
CA GLY A 529 20.47 -0.88 -44.90
C GLY A 529 19.99 -1.84 -46.00
N GLN A 530 20.79 -2.84 -46.39
CA GLN A 530 20.38 -3.85 -47.38
C GLN A 530 19.54 -4.96 -46.73
N ALA A 531 18.54 -5.48 -47.43
CA ALA A 531 17.72 -6.58 -46.91
C ALA A 531 18.56 -7.85 -46.67
N LEU A 532 18.45 -8.42 -45.48
CA LEU A 532 19.08 -9.67 -45.07
C LEU A 532 18.18 -10.84 -45.50
N ALA A 533 18.49 -11.44 -46.65
CA ALA A 533 17.70 -12.52 -47.22
C ALA A 533 17.49 -13.69 -46.22
N GLY A 534 16.24 -14.16 -46.11
CA GLY A 534 15.87 -15.29 -45.24
C GLY A 534 15.70 -14.96 -43.76
N TRP A 535 15.80 -13.69 -43.36
CA TRP A 535 15.65 -13.24 -41.97
C TRP A 535 14.61 -12.13 -41.84
N VAL A 536 13.92 -12.12 -40.70
CA VAL A 536 13.01 -11.04 -40.31
C VAL A 536 13.38 -10.51 -38.93
N ARG A 537 13.21 -9.22 -38.73
CA ARG A 537 13.38 -8.55 -37.43
C ARG A 537 12.05 -8.58 -36.70
N VAL A 538 12.07 -9.11 -35.47
CA VAL A 538 10.95 -9.04 -34.54
C VAL A 538 11.25 -7.94 -33.52
N THR A 539 10.38 -6.94 -33.47
CA THR A 539 10.43 -5.86 -32.47
C THR A 539 9.22 -5.99 -31.55
N LEU A 540 9.49 -6.14 -30.26
CA LEU A 540 8.48 -6.19 -29.20
C LEU A 540 8.49 -4.87 -28.46
N GLU A 541 7.37 -4.16 -28.52
CA GLU A 541 7.12 -2.99 -27.67
C GLU A 541 6.29 -3.41 -26.46
N LEU A 542 6.80 -3.06 -25.29
CA LEU A 542 6.23 -3.42 -24.00
C LEU A 542 5.33 -2.29 -23.47
N GLN A 543 4.34 -2.65 -22.66
CA GLN A 543 3.40 -1.71 -22.04
C GLN A 543 4.12 -0.74 -21.08
N ASP A 544 5.19 -1.18 -20.45
CA ASP A 544 6.03 -0.42 -19.51
C ASP A 544 7.52 -0.70 -19.70
N TYR A 545 8.37 0.10 -19.05
CA TYR A 545 9.79 -0.21 -18.90
C TYR A 545 9.95 -1.31 -17.85
N VAL A 546 10.53 -2.44 -18.27
CA VAL A 546 10.65 -3.63 -17.42
C VAL A 546 12.11 -3.94 -17.09
N ARG A 547 12.32 -4.47 -15.88
CA ARG A 547 13.58 -5.00 -15.34
C ARG A 547 13.39 -6.43 -14.87
N GLY A 548 14.52 -7.05 -14.52
CA GLY A 548 14.57 -8.44 -14.05
C GLY A 548 14.58 -9.42 -15.21
N GLU A 549 13.96 -10.58 -15.02
CA GLU A 549 13.95 -11.64 -16.03
C GLU A 549 12.68 -11.57 -16.90
N TYR A 550 12.86 -11.37 -18.20
CA TYR A 550 11.78 -11.27 -19.18
C TYR A 550 11.87 -12.38 -20.22
N VAL A 551 10.82 -13.19 -20.34
CA VAL A 551 10.82 -14.41 -21.16
C VAL A 551 9.85 -14.28 -22.34
N VAL A 552 10.31 -14.67 -23.52
CA VAL A 552 9.53 -14.71 -24.77
C VAL A 552 9.56 -16.12 -25.34
N ILE A 553 8.41 -16.64 -25.75
CA ILE A 553 8.29 -17.89 -26.50
C ILE A 553 7.79 -17.62 -27.92
N LEU A 554 8.42 -18.26 -28.91
CA LEU A 554 7.94 -18.37 -30.28
C LEU A 554 7.69 -19.85 -30.61
N GLU A 555 6.52 -20.15 -31.16
CA GLU A 555 6.12 -21.50 -31.59
C GLU A 555 5.74 -21.51 -33.06
N HIS A 556 6.31 -22.43 -33.83
CA HIS A 556 5.99 -22.62 -35.22
C HIS A 556 6.05 -24.09 -35.60
N ASP A 557 5.07 -24.54 -36.39
CA ASP A 557 5.00 -25.90 -36.90
C ASP A 557 5.07 -25.84 -38.41
N ARG A 558 5.99 -26.62 -38.99
CA ARG A 558 6.12 -26.75 -40.44
C ARG A 558 6.05 -28.21 -40.86
N LEU A 559 5.57 -28.44 -42.09
CA LEU A 559 5.48 -29.79 -42.64
C LEU A 559 6.88 -30.37 -42.82
N LEU A 560 7.01 -31.66 -42.50
CA LEU A 560 8.23 -32.41 -42.74
C LEU A 560 8.27 -32.82 -44.22
N SER A 561 9.32 -32.40 -44.94
CA SER A 561 9.57 -32.86 -46.32
C SER A 561 10.76 -33.82 -46.38
N ALA A 562 10.90 -34.52 -47.52
CA ALA A 562 12.05 -35.39 -47.77
C ALA A 562 13.33 -34.59 -48.05
N ASP A 563 13.21 -33.30 -48.31
CA ASP A 563 14.35 -32.41 -48.54
C ASP A 563 15.11 -32.13 -47.25
N LYS A 564 16.34 -31.63 -47.42
CA LYS A 564 17.19 -31.20 -46.31
C LYS A 564 16.53 -30.08 -45.52
N GLN A 565 16.37 -30.31 -44.22
CA GLN A 565 15.72 -29.39 -43.29
C GLN A 565 16.77 -28.54 -42.59
N THR A 566 16.51 -27.25 -42.38
CA THR A 566 17.46 -26.32 -41.74
C THR A 566 16.87 -25.66 -40.51
N VAL A 567 17.71 -25.45 -39.50
CA VAL A 567 17.36 -24.78 -38.25
C VAL A 567 18.44 -23.76 -37.98
N ALA A 568 18.07 -22.50 -37.83
CA ALA A 568 19.00 -21.42 -37.50
C ALA A 568 18.60 -20.76 -36.17
N LEU A 569 19.59 -20.50 -35.32
CA LEU A 569 19.37 -19.90 -34.00
C LEU A 569 19.17 -18.38 -34.15
N PRO A 570 18.34 -17.74 -33.31
CA PRO A 570 18.07 -16.31 -33.41
C PRO A 570 19.32 -15.45 -33.17
N VAL A 571 19.29 -14.23 -33.71
CA VAL A 571 20.30 -13.20 -33.44
C VAL A 571 19.66 -12.14 -32.56
N ILE A 572 20.19 -11.91 -31.37
CA ILE A 572 19.63 -10.92 -30.45
C ILE A 572 20.25 -9.55 -30.76
N GLU A 573 19.41 -8.55 -31.00
CA GLU A 573 19.85 -7.17 -31.27
C GLU A 573 19.78 -6.30 -30.00
N THR A 574 18.97 -6.68 -29.00
CA THR A 574 18.89 -5.97 -27.71
C THR A 574 19.75 -6.62 -26.64
N GLY A 575 20.89 -5.99 -26.34
CA GLY A 575 21.81 -6.43 -25.29
C GLY A 575 22.87 -7.42 -25.78
N ARG A 576 23.62 -7.99 -24.83
CA ARG A 576 24.59 -9.04 -25.13
C ARG A 576 23.91 -10.41 -25.13
N THR A 577 24.38 -11.30 -26.01
CA THR A 577 23.94 -12.70 -25.96
C THR A 577 24.92 -13.49 -25.11
N ASP A 578 24.48 -13.98 -23.95
CA ASP A 578 25.29 -14.83 -23.08
C ASP A 578 25.39 -16.25 -23.66
N ARG A 579 24.28 -16.78 -24.21
CA ARG A 579 24.26 -18.14 -24.75
C ARG A 579 23.13 -18.42 -25.72
N ARG A 580 23.38 -19.30 -26.69
CA ARG A 580 22.37 -19.84 -27.61
C ARG A 580 22.51 -21.36 -27.70
N LEU A 581 21.43 -22.06 -27.36
CA LEU A 581 21.40 -23.53 -27.27
C LEU A 581 20.35 -24.07 -28.24
N LEU A 582 20.63 -25.23 -28.82
CA LEU A 582 19.75 -25.99 -29.70
C LEU A 582 19.56 -27.39 -29.13
N ALA A 583 18.32 -27.81 -28.95
CA ALA A 583 17.94 -29.17 -28.59
C ALA A 583 17.15 -29.81 -29.73
N LEU A 584 17.50 -31.04 -30.08
CA LEU A 584 16.77 -31.84 -31.06
C LEU A 584 16.08 -33.00 -30.33
N GLU A 585 14.80 -33.18 -30.64
CA GLU A 585 13.94 -34.25 -30.12
C GLU A 585 13.40 -35.06 -31.31
N ASN A 586 13.62 -36.38 -31.33
CA ASN A 586 13.07 -37.25 -32.37
C ASN A 586 11.90 -38.07 -31.81
N ALA A 587 10.68 -37.72 -32.22
CA ALA A 587 9.46 -38.46 -31.90
C ALA A 587 9.02 -39.41 -33.05
N GLY A 588 9.82 -39.52 -34.12
CA GLY A 588 9.60 -40.41 -35.26
C GLY A 588 10.32 -41.75 -35.15
N ARG A 589 9.95 -42.69 -36.04
CA ARG A 589 10.64 -43.99 -36.21
C ARG A 589 11.88 -43.89 -37.11
N ASP A 590 11.96 -42.81 -37.88
CA ASP A 590 13.05 -42.55 -38.82
C ASP A 590 14.24 -41.93 -38.10
N GLU A 591 15.45 -42.23 -38.56
CA GLU A 591 16.69 -41.72 -37.95
C GLU A 591 17.02 -40.31 -38.46
N LEU A 592 17.35 -39.41 -37.55
CA LEU A 592 17.86 -38.06 -37.86
C LEU A 592 19.35 -38.16 -38.23
N VAL A 593 19.67 -37.85 -39.48
CA VAL A 593 21.04 -37.83 -39.99
C VAL A 593 21.52 -36.39 -40.12
N ILE A 594 22.59 -36.06 -39.39
CA ILE A 594 23.24 -34.74 -39.38
C ILE A 594 24.69 -34.94 -39.79
N ALA A 595 25.06 -34.47 -40.98
CA ALA A 595 26.45 -34.53 -41.44
C ALA A 595 27.29 -33.44 -40.76
N PRO A 596 28.58 -33.67 -40.44
CA PRO A 596 29.45 -32.63 -39.89
C PRO A 596 29.55 -31.36 -40.76
N SER A 597 29.44 -31.49 -42.08
CA SER A 597 29.39 -30.36 -43.03
C SER A 597 28.13 -29.50 -42.92
N ASP A 598 27.10 -30.01 -42.25
CA ASP A 598 25.78 -29.39 -42.14
C ASP A 598 25.61 -28.62 -40.82
N ILE A 599 26.67 -28.57 -40.02
CA ILE A 599 26.76 -27.85 -38.75
C ILE A 599 27.63 -26.62 -38.98
N ALA A 600 27.04 -25.42 -38.93
CA ALA A 600 27.77 -24.17 -39.05
C ALA A 600 27.65 -23.36 -37.74
N GLY A 601 28.79 -23.12 -37.08
CA GLY A 601 28.84 -22.31 -35.86
C GLY A 601 28.21 -22.94 -34.62
N LEU A 602 28.05 -24.27 -34.59
CA LEU A 602 27.49 -25.02 -33.46
C LEU A 602 28.47 -26.12 -33.04
N ALA A 603 28.57 -26.37 -31.74
CA ALA A 603 29.33 -27.48 -31.16
C ALA A 603 28.39 -28.39 -30.36
N PRO A 604 28.56 -29.73 -30.43
CA PRO A 604 27.78 -30.67 -29.63
C PRO A 604 28.07 -30.45 -28.14
N VAL A 605 27.02 -30.52 -27.32
CA VAL A 605 27.10 -30.27 -25.87
C VAL A 605 27.22 -31.59 -25.11
N THR A 606 28.26 -31.72 -24.30
CA THR A 606 28.45 -32.90 -23.44
C THR A 606 27.80 -32.73 -22.07
N ARG A 607 27.50 -33.86 -21.39
CA ARG A 607 26.75 -33.86 -20.11
C ARG A 607 27.45 -33.12 -18.95
N HIS A 608 28.77 -32.92 -19.03
CA HIS A 608 29.54 -32.27 -17.99
C HIS A 608 29.58 -30.74 -18.14
N GLU A 609 29.23 -30.22 -19.31
CA GLU A 609 29.25 -28.79 -19.60
C GLU A 609 28.10 -28.03 -18.93
N GLN A 610 28.33 -26.75 -18.64
CA GLN A 610 27.27 -25.85 -18.16
C GLN A 610 26.13 -25.72 -19.17
N ALA A 611 26.39 -25.92 -20.47
CA ALA A 611 25.37 -25.89 -21.54
C ALA A 611 24.33 -26.99 -21.37
N TRP A 612 24.77 -28.18 -20.97
CA TRP A 612 23.87 -29.27 -20.66
C TRP A 612 23.03 -28.96 -19.43
N ARG A 613 23.64 -28.43 -18.37
CA ARG A 613 22.93 -28.09 -17.12
C ARG A 613 21.81 -27.09 -17.36
N ASP A 614 22.06 -26.00 -18.08
CA ASP A 614 21.02 -25.00 -18.36
C ASP A 614 19.90 -25.58 -19.25
N LEU A 615 20.23 -26.45 -20.23
CA LEU A 615 19.19 -27.15 -20.99
C LEU A 615 18.35 -28.05 -20.07
N THR A 616 18.99 -28.88 -19.23
CA THR A 616 18.25 -29.79 -18.34
C THR A 616 17.46 -29.09 -17.24
N ALA A 617 17.85 -27.87 -16.84
CA ALA A 617 17.11 -27.05 -15.89
C ALA A 617 15.74 -26.60 -16.44
N VAL A 618 15.59 -26.54 -17.78
CA VAL A 618 14.36 -26.14 -18.45
C VAL A 618 13.65 -27.34 -19.09
N LEU A 619 14.40 -28.17 -19.81
CA LEU A 619 13.91 -29.27 -20.63
C LEU A 619 13.97 -30.63 -19.93
N GLY A 620 14.50 -30.75 -18.71
CA GLY A 620 14.67 -32.02 -18.01
C GLY A 620 15.80 -32.90 -18.58
N THR A 621 15.91 -34.15 -18.11
CA THR A 621 17.10 -35.01 -18.34
C THR A 621 17.08 -35.84 -19.62
N GLN A 622 15.95 -35.89 -20.34
CA GLN A 622 15.77 -36.69 -21.55
C GLN A 622 16.01 -35.86 -22.82
N LEU A 623 17.27 -35.47 -23.05
CA LEU A 623 17.68 -34.77 -24.26
C LEU A 623 18.32 -35.76 -25.23
N THR A 624 17.83 -35.81 -26.48
CA THR A 624 18.39 -36.71 -27.52
C THR A 624 19.72 -36.18 -28.04
N GLN A 625 19.74 -34.94 -28.52
CA GLN A 625 20.94 -34.25 -28.98
C GLN A 625 20.87 -32.77 -28.61
N ALA A 626 22.02 -32.18 -28.27
CA ALA A 626 22.13 -30.79 -27.85
C ALA A 626 23.37 -30.14 -28.46
N TYR A 627 23.23 -28.88 -28.87
CA TYR A 627 24.29 -28.07 -29.46
C TYR A 627 24.32 -26.68 -28.81
N ALA A 628 25.51 -26.07 -28.74
CA ALA A 628 25.71 -24.70 -28.31
C ALA A 628 26.35 -23.89 -29.44
N ALA A 629 25.90 -22.65 -29.62
CA ALA A 629 26.49 -21.73 -30.58
C ALA A 629 27.91 -21.34 -30.17
N LEU A 630 28.79 -21.23 -31.17
CA LEU A 630 30.11 -20.63 -31.04
C LEU A 630 30.00 -19.11 -31.20
N ASP A 631 30.70 -18.36 -30.34
CA ASP A 631 30.64 -16.89 -30.33
C ASP A 631 31.24 -16.25 -31.59
N SER A 632 32.08 -16.98 -32.33
CA SER A 632 32.70 -16.54 -33.58
C SER A 632 31.75 -16.48 -34.78
N VAL A 633 30.53 -17.02 -34.66
CA VAL A 633 29.55 -17.10 -35.75
C VAL A 633 28.28 -16.36 -35.38
N GLU A 634 27.98 -15.29 -36.11
CA GLU A 634 26.78 -14.47 -35.86
C GLU A 634 25.48 -15.26 -36.06
N ARG A 635 25.41 -16.14 -37.07
CA ARG A 635 24.21 -16.88 -37.47
C ARG A 635 24.46 -18.40 -37.52
N PRO A 636 24.47 -19.08 -36.35
CA PRO A 636 24.64 -20.52 -36.28
C PRO A 636 23.44 -21.26 -36.89
N GLN A 637 23.72 -22.33 -37.61
CA GLN A 637 22.70 -23.15 -38.26
C GLN A 637 23.08 -24.63 -38.28
N LEU A 638 22.06 -25.49 -38.28
CA LEU A 638 22.17 -26.93 -38.41
C LEU A 638 21.20 -27.43 -39.48
N ALA A 639 21.64 -28.37 -40.31
CA ALA A 639 20.76 -29.05 -41.26
C ALA A 639 20.73 -30.57 -41.05
N PHE A 640 19.58 -31.19 -41.35
CA PHE A 640 19.37 -32.62 -41.15
C PHE A 640 18.47 -33.24 -42.22
N THR A 641 18.54 -34.57 -42.35
CA THR A 641 17.70 -35.41 -43.22
C THR A 641 17.18 -36.64 -42.46
N LEU A 642 16.15 -37.32 -42.99
CA LEU A 642 15.56 -38.51 -42.39
C LEU A 642 15.84 -39.78 -43.19
N LEU A 643 16.28 -40.84 -42.50
CA LEU A 643 16.48 -42.16 -43.08
C LEU A 643 15.27 -43.07 -42.77
N ARG A 644 14.46 -43.39 -43.78
CA ARG A 644 13.31 -44.32 -43.67
C ARG A 644 13.76 -45.78 -43.71
N ARG A 645 13.24 -46.62 -42.80
CA ARG A 645 13.44 -48.09 -42.84
C ARG A 645 12.42 -48.76 -43.77
N GLN A 646 12.86 -49.69 -44.62
CA GLN A 646 11.98 -50.54 -45.44
C GLN A 646 11.46 -51.74 -44.61
N GLU A 647 10.15 -51.93 -44.56
CA GLU A 647 9.51 -53.10 -43.93
C GLU A 647 9.63 -54.34 -44.83
N ALA A 648 10.00 -55.50 -44.26
CA ALA A 648 10.12 -56.76 -44.99
C ALA A 648 8.77 -57.51 -45.03
N GLU A 649 8.23 -57.77 -46.23
CA GLU A 649 7.03 -58.58 -46.43
C GLU A 649 7.28 -60.04 -46.00
N ARG A 650 6.55 -60.52 -44.98
CA ARG A 650 6.42 -61.95 -44.67
C ARG A 650 4.98 -62.39 -44.94
N SER A 651 4.80 -63.54 -45.60
CA SER A 651 3.49 -64.13 -45.95
C SER A 651 2.55 -64.19 -44.74
N SER A 652 1.33 -63.68 -44.88
CA SER A 652 0.68 -63.04 -43.74
C SER A 652 -0.76 -63.51 -43.43
N ALA A 653 -1.17 -64.68 -43.94
CA ALA A 653 -2.47 -65.29 -43.62
C ALA A 653 -2.37 -66.77 -43.20
N ARG A 654 -3.13 -67.17 -42.18
CA ARG A 654 -3.17 -68.54 -41.60
C ARG A 654 -4.56 -68.91 -41.09
N ILE A 655 -4.90 -70.20 -41.12
CA ILE A 655 -6.10 -70.76 -40.45
C ILE A 655 -5.64 -71.57 -39.23
N GLY A 656 -5.88 -71.07 -38.03
CA GLY A 656 -5.44 -71.72 -36.78
C GLY A 656 -6.30 -72.93 -36.41
N LEU A 657 -7.59 -72.89 -36.70
CA LEU A 657 -8.53 -73.98 -36.43
C LEU A 657 -9.63 -74.03 -37.50
N ALA A 658 -9.91 -75.22 -38.02
CA ALA A 658 -11.05 -75.53 -38.88
C ALA A 658 -11.96 -76.55 -38.19
N THR A 659 -13.22 -76.20 -37.93
CA THR A 659 -14.19 -77.12 -37.32
C THR A 659 -15.31 -77.41 -38.31
N THR A 660 -15.54 -78.69 -38.63
CA THR A 660 -16.63 -79.12 -39.52
C THR A 660 -17.62 -79.99 -38.77
N ALA A 661 -18.89 -79.65 -38.88
CA ALA A 661 -20.02 -80.44 -38.41
C ALA A 661 -20.80 -80.93 -39.64
N LEU A 662 -20.90 -82.25 -39.86
CA LEU A 662 -21.59 -82.83 -41.03
C LEU A 662 -22.62 -83.86 -40.58
N VAL A 663 -23.88 -83.62 -40.93
CA VAL A 663 -25.03 -84.48 -40.62
C VAL A 663 -25.55 -85.12 -41.90
N VAL A 664 -25.64 -86.45 -41.92
CA VAL A 664 -26.18 -87.23 -43.05
C VAL A 664 -27.50 -87.88 -42.61
N ASP A 665 -28.53 -87.81 -43.45
CA ASP A 665 -29.79 -88.53 -43.23
C ASP A 665 -29.82 -89.89 -43.95
N ALA A 666 -30.84 -90.71 -43.64
CA ALA A 666 -30.97 -92.06 -44.19
C ALA A 666 -31.13 -92.09 -45.72
N SER A 667 -31.48 -90.98 -46.37
CA SER A 667 -31.63 -90.87 -47.82
C SER A 667 -30.34 -90.45 -48.54
N GLY A 668 -29.26 -90.22 -47.77
CA GLY A 668 -27.98 -89.72 -48.25
C GLY A 668 -27.94 -88.20 -48.45
N ALA A 669 -29.00 -87.45 -48.11
CA ALA A 669 -28.89 -86.00 -48.09
C ALA A 669 -28.07 -85.56 -46.87
N TYR A 670 -27.22 -84.56 -47.04
CA TYR A 670 -26.36 -84.07 -45.97
C TYR A 670 -26.42 -82.55 -45.83
N ARG A 671 -26.17 -82.10 -44.61
CA ARG A 671 -25.98 -80.68 -44.24
C ARG A 671 -24.68 -80.57 -43.47
N ALA A 672 -23.88 -79.57 -43.82
CA ALA A 672 -22.61 -79.34 -43.18
C ALA A 672 -22.40 -77.86 -42.87
N GLU A 673 -21.76 -77.62 -41.73
CA GLU A 673 -21.30 -76.33 -41.25
C GLU A 673 -19.78 -76.41 -41.04
N VAL A 674 -19.03 -75.47 -41.61
CA VAL A 674 -17.58 -75.36 -41.43
C VAL A 674 -17.26 -73.98 -40.90
N GLU A 675 -16.48 -73.93 -39.82
CA GLU A 675 -15.98 -72.70 -39.22
C GLU A 675 -14.45 -72.66 -39.31
N TYR A 676 -13.89 -71.60 -39.90
CA TYR A 676 -12.44 -71.34 -39.95
C TYR A 676 -12.07 -70.17 -39.04
N ARG A 677 -11.02 -70.32 -38.23
CA ARG A 677 -10.41 -69.23 -37.46
C ARG A 677 -9.21 -68.66 -38.20
N VAL A 678 -9.39 -67.51 -38.83
CA VAL A 678 -8.45 -66.91 -39.79
C VAL A 678 -7.74 -65.69 -39.21
N THR A 679 -6.41 -65.67 -39.30
CA THR A 679 -5.61 -64.43 -39.19
C THR A 679 -5.16 -64.05 -40.60
N ASN A 680 -5.29 -62.78 -41.00
CA ASN A 680 -4.98 -62.37 -42.36
C ASN A 680 -4.51 -60.91 -42.45
N SER A 681 -3.26 -60.65 -42.81
CA SER A 681 -2.76 -59.28 -43.04
C SER A 681 -2.54 -58.92 -44.51
N SER A 682 -2.67 -59.86 -45.47
CA SER A 682 -2.34 -59.62 -46.89
C SER A 682 -3.36 -60.16 -47.89
N GLU A 683 -3.95 -61.33 -47.65
CA GLU A 683 -4.81 -62.01 -48.61
C GLU A 683 -6.16 -61.31 -48.77
N GLN A 684 -6.66 -61.23 -50.00
CA GLN A 684 -7.97 -60.64 -50.26
C GLN A 684 -9.10 -61.67 -50.24
N TYR A 685 -8.78 -62.94 -50.53
CA TYR A 685 -9.78 -64.01 -50.65
C TYR A 685 -9.25 -65.35 -50.13
N LEU A 686 -10.12 -66.13 -49.48
CA LEU A 686 -9.91 -67.54 -49.18
C LEU A 686 -10.50 -68.39 -50.31
N GLN A 687 -9.67 -69.17 -50.99
CA GLN A 687 -10.09 -70.07 -52.06
C GLN A 687 -10.44 -71.44 -51.49
N LEU A 688 -11.63 -71.93 -51.84
CA LEU A 688 -12.20 -73.17 -51.35
C LEU A 688 -12.71 -74.02 -52.51
N ALA A 689 -12.37 -75.31 -52.48
CA ALA A 689 -12.95 -76.33 -53.35
C ALA A 689 -14.13 -76.99 -52.62
N LEU A 690 -15.32 -76.77 -53.15
CA LEU A 690 -16.55 -77.42 -52.71
C LEU A 690 -16.56 -78.89 -53.18
N PRO A 691 -17.12 -79.82 -52.39
CA PRO A 691 -17.30 -81.21 -52.82
C PRO A 691 -18.18 -81.35 -54.06
N ALA A 692 -18.01 -82.45 -54.79
CA ALA A 692 -18.82 -82.72 -55.96
C ALA A 692 -20.31 -82.81 -55.61
N GLY A 693 -21.15 -82.06 -56.34
CA GLY A 693 -22.60 -81.98 -56.09
C GLY A 693 -23.01 -81.16 -54.87
N ALA A 694 -22.07 -80.52 -54.16
CA ALA A 694 -22.37 -79.64 -53.03
C ALA A 694 -22.87 -78.26 -53.49
N ARG A 695 -23.81 -77.70 -52.74
CA ARG A 695 -24.26 -76.31 -52.87
C ARG A 695 -23.95 -75.54 -51.60
N LEU A 696 -23.18 -74.47 -51.73
CA LEU A 696 -22.96 -73.49 -50.66
C LEU A 696 -24.24 -72.66 -50.45
N TRP A 697 -24.73 -72.61 -49.21
CA TRP A 697 -25.96 -71.91 -48.83
C TRP A 697 -25.69 -70.54 -48.22
N THR A 698 -24.78 -70.48 -47.25
CA THR A 698 -24.43 -69.22 -46.57
C THR A 698 -22.93 -69.14 -46.34
N ALA A 699 -22.39 -67.93 -46.42
CA ALA A 699 -21.03 -67.61 -46.00
C ALA A 699 -21.07 -66.37 -45.11
N LYS A 700 -20.43 -66.43 -43.95
CA LYS A 700 -20.22 -65.28 -43.07
C LYS A 700 -18.73 -65.11 -42.78
N VAL A 701 -18.28 -63.87 -42.70
CA VAL A 701 -16.88 -63.51 -42.37
C VAL A 701 -16.92 -62.51 -41.23
N ALA A 702 -16.26 -62.84 -40.12
CA ALA A 702 -16.30 -62.07 -38.88
C ALA A 702 -17.74 -61.77 -38.39
N GLY A 703 -18.68 -62.70 -38.62
CA GLY A 703 -20.09 -62.59 -38.24
C GLY A 703 -21.01 -61.97 -39.31
N GLU A 704 -20.45 -61.29 -40.31
CA GLU A 704 -21.22 -60.60 -41.35
C GLU A 704 -21.49 -61.49 -42.57
N PRO A 705 -22.70 -61.54 -43.13
CA PRO A 705 -22.99 -62.30 -44.33
C PRO A 705 -22.27 -61.71 -45.55
N VAL A 706 -21.50 -62.54 -46.25
CA VAL A 706 -20.74 -62.14 -47.44
C VAL A 706 -21.21 -62.91 -48.67
N LYS A 707 -21.05 -62.31 -49.85
CA LYS A 707 -21.33 -62.96 -51.13
C LYS A 707 -20.06 -63.63 -51.67
N PRO A 708 -20.02 -64.98 -51.78
CA PRO A 708 -18.91 -65.68 -52.41
C PRO A 708 -18.78 -65.30 -53.89
N SER A 709 -17.54 -65.18 -54.39
CA SER A 709 -17.27 -64.95 -55.80
C SER A 709 -16.72 -66.22 -56.48
N GLN A 710 -16.88 -66.33 -57.79
CA GLN A 710 -16.29 -67.42 -58.56
C GLN A 710 -14.77 -67.21 -58.70
N ALA A 711 -14.02 -68.31 -58.87
CA ALA A 711 -12.60 -68.22 -59.22
C ALA A 711 -12.41 -67.52 -60.58
N ILE A 712 -11.26 -66.88 -60.77
CA ILE A 712 -10.83 -66.30 -62.05
C ILE A 712 -9.49 -66.97 -62.40
N PRO A 713 -9.41 -67.78 -63.47
CA PRO A 713 -10.49 -68.20 -64.36
C PRO A 713 -11.55 -69.09 -63.66
N PRO A 714 -12.80 -69.15 -64.16
CA PRO A 714 -13.88 -69.92 -63.54
C PRO A 714 -13.55 -71.41 -63.52
N GLN A 715 -13.40 -71.96 -62.31
CA GLN A 715 -13.19 -73.38 -62.06
C GLN A 715 -14.46 -73.96 -61.44
N PRO A 716 -15.00 -75.08 -61.98
CA PRO A 716 -16.16 -75.75 -61.38
C PRO A 716 -15.88 -76.07 -59.92
N GLN A 717 -16.86 -75.78 -59.04
CA GLN A 717 -16.80 -76.08 -57.61
C GLN A 717 -15.73 -75.31 -56.80
N VAL A 718 -15.03 -74.32 -57.37
CA VAL A 718 -14.14 -73.44 -56.62
C VAL A 718 -14.83 -72.10 -56.33
N VAL A 719 -14.87 -71.72 -55.06
CA VAL A 719 -15.42 -70.44 -54.58
C VAL A 719 -14.37 -69.64 -53.84
N ARG A 720 -14.48 -68.32 -53.91
CA ARG A 720 -13.62 -67.36 -53.21
C ARG A 720 -14.46 -66.62 -52.16
N ILE A 721 -14.01 -66.66 -50.91
CA ILE A 721 -14.62 -65.94 -49.80
C ILE A 721 -13.80 -64.68 -49.53
N PRO A 722 -14.38 -63.46 -49.59
CA PRO A 722 -13.64 -62.24 -49.31
C PRO A 722 -13.15 -62.22 -47.86
N LEU A 723 -11.90 -61.82 -47.64
CA LEU A 723 -11.27 -61.76 -46.33
C LEU A 723 -11.17 -60.32 -45.82
N VAL A 724 -11.22 -60.18 -44.50
CA VAL A 724 -10.91 -58.93 -43.81
C VAL A 724 -9.43 -58.95 -43.40
N LYS A 725 -8.77 -57.80 -43.49
CA LYS A 725 -7.39 -57.65 -42.99
C LYS A 725 -7.40 -57.42 -41.48
N THR A 726 -6.73 -58.28 -40.74
CA THR A 726 -6.43 -58.12 -39.31
C THR A 726 -5.15 -57.34 -39.13
N ALA A 727 -5.19 -56.31 -38.28
CA ALA A 727 -4.01 -55.58 -37.86
C ALA A 727 -3.24 -56.36 -36.79
N GLU A 728 -1.97 -56.00 -36.58
CA GLU A 728 -1.15 -56.55 -35.50
C GLU A 728 -1.85 -56.41 -34.14
N GLY A 729 -1.88 -57.49 -33.37
CA GLY A 729 -2.55 -57.59 -32.07
C GLY A 729 -4.05 -57.95 -32.11
N GLU A 730 -4.72 -57.93 -33.26
CA GLU A 730 -6.19 -58.10 -33.33
C GLU A 730 -6.67 -59.54 -33.10
N GLY A 731 -5.83 -60.54 -33.41
CA GLY A 731 -6.19 -61.97 -33.30
C GLY A 731 -6.86 -62.52 -34.55
N ASP A 732 -7.41 -63.73 -34.46
CA ASP A 732 -8.17 -64.35 -35.56
C ASP A 732 -9.67 -64.03 -35.49
N TYR A 733 -10.36 -64.21 -36.61
CA TYR A 733 -11.80 -64.07 -36.74
C TYR A 733 -12.44 -65.32 -37.40
N PRO A 734 -13.73 -65.61 -37.11
CA PRO A 734 -14.41 -66.76 -37.68
C PRO A 734 -14.90 -66.53 -39.12
N ILE A 735 -14.83 -67.56 -39.95
CA ILE A 735 -15.52 -67.68 -41.24
C ILE A 735 -16.44 -68.89 -41.18
N GLU A 736 -17.75 -68.67 -41.28
CA GLU A 736 -18.76 -69.72 -41.16
C GLU A 736 -19.40 -70.01 -42.52
N LEU A 737 -19.37 -71.28 -42.94
CA LEU A 737 -19.91 -71.74 -44.21
C LEU A 737 -20.92 -72.86 -43.98
N LYS A 738 -22.12 -72.71 -44.53
CA LYS A 738 -23.14 -73.78 -44.54
C LYS A 738 -23.35 -74.27 -45.94
N TYR A 739 -23.28 -75.58 -46.14
CA TYR A 739 -23.46 -76.21 -47.44
C TYR A 739 -24.19 -77.54 -47.29
N GLY A 740 -24.76 -78.01 -48.38
CA GLY A 740 -25.45 -79.29 -48.40
C GLY A 740 -25.45 -79.91 -49.79
N GLY A 741 -25.79 -81.18 -49.84
CA GLY A 741 -25.82 -81.95 -51.07
C GLY A 741 -26.36 -83.34 -50.81
N ARG A 742 -26.02 -84.28 -51.69
CA ARG A 742 -26.36 -85.70 -51.53
C ARG A 742 -25.14 -86.57 -51.76
N ILE A 743 -25.02 -87.58 -50.92
CA ILE A 743 -24.08 -88.68 -51.05
C ILE A 743 -24.85 -89.87 -51.62
N PRO A 744 -24.34 -90.54 -52.66
CA PRO A 744 -24.95 -91.79 -53.13
C PRO A 744 -24.72 -92.88 -52.08
N LEU A 745 -25.78 -93.29 -51.39
CA LEU A 745 -25.76 -94.43 -50.47
C LEU A 745 -26.32 -95.66 -51.20
N SER A 746 -25.50 -96.70 -51.34
CA SER A 746 -25.90 -97.99 -51.92
C SER A 746 -25.44 -99.14 -51.01
N ALA A 747 -26.03 -100.32 -51.19
CA ALA A 747 -25.66 -101.48 -50.37
C ALA A 747 -24.17 -101.84 -50.59
N ALA A 748 -23.38 -101.82 -49.52
CA ALA A 748 -21.96 -102.18 -49.50
C ALA A 748 -21.03 -101.31 -50.38
N SER A 749 -21.29 -100.01 -50.53
CA SER A 749 -20.38 -99.07 -51.23
C SER A 749 -19.45 -98.30 -50.30
N SER A 750 -18.26 -97.96 -50.81
CA SER A 750 -17.39 -96.93 -50.20
C SER A 750 -18.02 -95.54 -50.38
N VAL A 751 -17.88 -94.69 -49.36
CA VAL A 751 -18.46 -93.35 -49.32
C VAL A 751 -17.39 -92.33 -48.98
N ASP A 752 -17.19 -91.36 -49.87
CA ASP A 752 -16.38 -90.17 -49.58
C ASP A 752 -17.24 -89.11 -48.90
N PHE A 753 -16.89 -88.75 -47.66
CA PHE A 753 -17.59 -87.67 -46.98
C PHE A 753 -17.27 -86.31 -47.65
N PRO A 754 -18.30 -85.52 -47.98
CA PRO A 754 -18.13 -84.30 -48.75
C PRO A 754 -17.63 -83.17 -47.85
N LEU A 755 -16.31 -83.11 -47.61
CA LEU A 755 -15.64 -82.05 -46.85
C LEU A 755 -15.05 -81.00 -47.79
N ILE A 756 -15.21 -79.71 -47.45
CA ILE A 756 -14.58 -78.60 -48.19
C ILE A 756 -13.05 -78.69 -48.07
N ARG A 757 -12.34 -78.54 -49.19
CA ARG A 757 -10.86 -78.47 -49.22
C ARG A 757 -10.41 -77.03 -49.44
N GLN A 758 -9.46 -76.54 -48.64
CA GLN A 758 -8.89 -75.20 -48.80
C GLN A 758 -7.67 -75.27 -49.72
N THR A 759 -7.49 -74.26 -50.58
CA THR A 759 -6.39 -74.24 -51.57
C THR A 759 -5.44 -73.06 -51.45
N SER A 760 -5.81 -71.97 -50.75
CA SER A 760 -4.97 -70.77 -50.66
C SER A 760 -4.33 -70.48 -49.30
N ILE A 761 -4.86 -71.00 -48.20
CA ILE A 761 -4.35 -70.73 -46.84
C ILE A 761 -4.18 -72.05 -46.10
N HIS A 762 -3.04 -72.21 -45.40
CA HIS A 762 -2.72 -73.40 -44.63
C HIS A 762 -3.58 -73.50 -43.36
N VAL A 763 -4.09 -74.71 -43.09
CA VAL A 763 -4.88 -75.06 -41.89
C VAL A 763 -3.98 -75.82 -40.92
N GLU A 764 -3.79 -75.26 -39.72
CA GLU A 764 -2.92 -75.86 -38.70
C GLU A 764 -3.60 -77.01 -37.94
N LEU A 765 -4.91 -76.89 -37.66
CA LEU A 765 -5.69 -77.90 -36.95
C LEU A 765 -7.09 -78.04 -37.58
N SER A 766 -7.54 -79.28 -37.77
CA SER A 766 -8.86 -79.58 -38.34
C SER A 766 -9.61 -80.60 -37.49
N HIS A 767 -10.84 -80.25 -37.11
CA HIS A 767 -11.77 -81.09 -36.36
C HIS A 767 -13.01 -81.38 -37.20
N VAL A 768 -13.44 -82.64 -37.25
CA VAL A 768 -14.65 -83.05 -37.96
C VAL A 768 -15.53 -83.87 -37.03
N ARG A 769 -16.80 -83.48 -36.91
CA ARG A 769 -17.86 -84.26 -36.27
C ARG A 769 -18.84 -84.76 -37.34
N LEU A 770 -19.02 -86.08 -37.39
CA LEU A 770 -19.93 -86.75 -38.33
C LEU A 770 -21.13 -87.31 -37.57
N TRP A 771 -22.34 -86.89 -37.92
CA TRP A 771 -23.57 -87.51 -37.44
C TRP A 771 -24.17 -88.34 -38.56
N LEU A 772 -24.13 -89.66 -38.39
CA LEU A 772 -24.55 -90.63 -39.41
C LEU A 772 -25.83 -91.34 -38.98
N PRO A 773 -26.70 -91.73 -39.92
CA PRO A 773 -27.99 -92.31 -39.60
C PRO A 773 -27.84 -93.74 -39.07
N LYS A 774 -28.49 -94.04 -37.94
CA LYS A 774 -28.46 -95.37 -37.29
C LYS A 774 -29.04 -96.50 -38.17
N SER A 775 -29.83 -96.15 -39.19
CA SER A 775 -30.38 -97.09 -40.19
C SER A 775 -29.32 -97.83 -41.03
N HIS A 776 -28.09 -97.33 -41.07
CA HIS A 776 -26.99 -97.90 -41.86
C HIS A 776 -25.85 -98.34 -40.94
N ARG A 777 -25.15 -99.42 -41.32
CA ARG A 777 -23.93 -99.86 -40.64
C ARG A 777 -22.72 -99.28 -41.34
N TRP A 778 -21.98 -98.43 -40.65
CA TRP A 778 -20.77 -97.77 -41.16
C TRP A 778 -19.53 -98.50 -40.65
N LEU A 779 -18.64 -98.89 -41.57
CA LEU A 779 -17.45 -99.67 -41.27
C LEU A 779 -16.22 -99.01 -41.93
N HIS A 780 -15.04 -99.20 -41.35
CA HIS A 780 -13.74 -98.81 -41.94
C HIS A 780 -13.59 -97.33 -42.34
N PHE A 781 -13.61 -96.42 -41.35
CA PHE A 781 -13.25 -95.01 -41.57
C PHE A 781 -11.75 -94.88 -41.94
N GLY A 782 -11.45 -94.16 -43.02
CA GLY A 782 -10.08 -93.88 -43.49
C GLY A 782 -9.89 -92.41 -43.89
N GLY A 783 -8.76 -92.10 -44.52
CA GLY A 783 -8.40 -90.75 -44.97
C GLY A 783 -7.28 -90.10 -44.15
N THR A 784 -7.07 -88.80 -44.33
CA THR A 784 -6.00 -88.04 -43.65
C THR A 784 -6.36 -87.61 -42.22
N MET A 785 -7.57 -87.90 -41.76
CA MET A 785 -8.03 -87.58 -40.41
C MET A 785 -7.98 -88.81 -39.53
N ARG A 786 -7.54 -88.63 -38.29
CA ARG A 786 -7.54 -89.69 -37.27
C ARG A 786 -8.95 -89.79 -36.67
N LEU A 787 -9.55 -90.99 -36.72
CA LEU A 787 -10.78 -91.26 -35.98
C LEU A 787 -10.49 -91.16 -34.48
N VAL A 788 -11.36 -90.44 -33.77
CA VAL A 788 -11.24 -90.25 -32.33
C VAL A 788 -12.46 -90.91 -31.68
N GLU A 789 -12.21 -91.85 -30.76
CA GLU A 789 -13.26 -92.56 -30.03
C GLU A 789 -13.79 -91.77 -28.82
N ASP A 790 -12.98 -90.87 -28.27
CA ASP A 790 -13.28 -90.06 -27.07
C ASP A 790 -13.24 -88.55 -27.40
N GLU A 791 -14.33 -87.85 -27.08
CA GLU A 791 -14.46 -86.40 -27.29
C GLU A 791 -13.37 -85.59 -26.59
N SER A 792 -12.76 -86.13 -25.53
CA SER A 792 -11.65 -85.48 -24.80
C SER A 792 -10.43 -85.16 -25.69
N ALA A 793 -10.17 -85.94 -26.75
CA ALA A 793 -9.03 -85.67 -27.64
C ALA A 793 -9.28 -84.49 -28.59
N LEU A 794 -10.54 -84.24 -28.99
CA LEU A 794 -10.93 -83.03 -29.74
C LEU A 794 -10.85 -81.80 -28.82
N ALA A 795 -11.24 -81.95 -27.55
CA ALA A 795 -11.10 -80.88 -26.56
C ALA A 795 -9.63 -80.52 -26.32
N ALA A 796 -8.71 -81.50 -26.23
CA ALA A 796 -7.28 -81.24 -26.12
C ALA A 796 -6.72 -80.45 -27.32
N GLY A 797 -7.09 -80.82 -28.56
CA GLY A 797 -6.69 -80.07 -29.76
C GLY A 797 -7.16 -78.63 -29.74
N PHE A 798 -8.40 -78.39 -29.28
CA PHE A 798 -8.94 -77.03 -29.14
C PHE A 798 -8.16 -76.21 -28.11
N GLN A 799 -7.77 -76.81 -26.98
CA GLN A 799 -6.93 -76.13 -25.99
C GLN A 799 -5.54 -75.80 -26.54
N THR A 800 -4.96 -76.62 -27.42
CA THR A 800 -3.70 -76.27 -28.10
C THR A 800 -3.84 -75.04 -29.00
N TYR A 801 -4.94 -74.94 -29.76
CA TYR A 801 -5.25 -73.74 -30.55
C TYR A 801 -5.36 -72.49 -29.67
N LEU A 802 -6.10 -72.57 -28.55
CA LEU A 802 -6.24 -71.45 -27.62
C LEU A 802 -4.91 -71.03 -27.01
N ASN A 803 -4.06 -71.99 -26.63
CA ASN A 803 -2.73 -71.69 -26.10
C ASN A 803 -1.93 -70.82 -27.06
N LYS A 804 -1.89 -71.22 -28.33
CA LYS A 804 -1.18 -70.49 -29.39
C LYS A 804 -1.74 -69.09 -29.60
N ARG A 805 -3.08 -68.94 -29.62
CA ARG A 805 -3.73 -67.62 -29.72
C ARG A 805 -3.32 -66.68 -28.57
N ILE A 806 -3.26 -67.18 -27.34
CA ILE A 806 -2.85 -66.40 -26.17
C ILE A 806 -1.38 -65.98 -26.29
N GLN A 807 -0.49 -66.90 -26.69
CA GLN A 807 0.93 -66.60 -26.89
C GLN A 807 1.15 -65.53 -27.95
N ASP A 808 0.44 -65.59 -29.09
CA ASP A 808 0.55 -64.60 -30.15
C ASP A 808 0.08 -63.19 -29.68
N ALA A 809 -0.94 -63.15 -28.81
CA ALA A 809 -1.40 -61.90 -28.19
C ALA A 809 -0.37 -61.34 -27.20
N VAL A 810 0.25 -62.19 -26.37
CA VAL A 810 1.35 -61.80 -25.47
C VAL A 810 2.54 -61.25 -26.25
N GLN A 811 2.92 -61.92 -27.34
CA GLN A 811 3.98 -61.43 -28.22
C GLN A 811 3.62 -60.07 -28.84
N SER A 812 2.35 -59.83 -29.14
CA SER A 812 1.90 -58.53 -29.65
C SER A 812 1.93 -57.43 -28.58
N LEU A 813 1.73 -57.75 -27.28
CA LEU A 813 1.84 -56.80 -26.18
C LEU A 813 3.27 -56.27 -25.96
N SER A 814 4.28 -57.06 -26.31
CA SER A 814 5.68 -56.65 -26.19
C SER A 814 6.19 -55.84 -27.40
N THR A 815 5.34 -55.56 -28.39
CA THR A 815 5.70 -54.76 -29.57
C THR A 815 5.63 -53.24 -29.28
N ALA A 816 6.30 -52.45 -30.13
CA ALA A 816 6.46 -51.01 -29.91
C ALA A 816 5.24 -50.14 -30.28
N SER A 817 4.17 -50.68 -30.88
CA SER A 817 3.02 -49.87 -31.29
C SER A 817 1.91 -49.86 -30.22
N ASP A 818 1.56 -48.69 -29.71
CA ASP A 818 0.51 -48.52 -28.70
C ASP A 818 -0.85 -49.07 -29.16
N TYR A 819 -1.20 -48.87 -30.43
CA TYR A 819 -2.44 -49.41 -31.01
C TYR A 819 -2.44 -50.94 -31.10
N ALA A 820 -1.27 -51.56 -31.32
CA ALA A 820 -1.14 -53.02 -31.31
C ALA A 820 -1.31 -53.57 -29.90
N LYS A 821 -0.77 -52.90 -28.88
CA LYS A 821 -0.96 -53.27 -27.46
C LYS A 821 -2.44 -53.23 -27.05
N VAL A 822 -3.18 -52.19 -27.43
CA VAL A 822 -4.62 -52.07 -27.14
C VAL A 822 -5.41 -53.20 -27.81
N ARG A 823 -5.14 -53.48 -29.10
CA ARG A 823 -5.80 -54.58 -29.81
C ARG A 823 -5.46 -55.95 -29.21
N ALA A 824 -4.20 -56.16 -28.82
CA ALA A 824 -3.76 -57.39 -28.15
C ALA A 824 -4.49 -57.60 -26.81
N ALA A 825 -4.70 -56.53 -26.03
CA ALA A 825 -5.50 -56.59 -24.81
C ALA A 825 -6.97 -56.96 -25.08
N VAL A 826 -7.57 -56.48 -26.17
CA VAL A 826 -8.94 -56.89 -26.58
C VAL A 826 -8.97 -58.34 -27.03
N ASN A 827 -7.98 -58.80 -27.79
CA ASN A 827 -7.85 -60.20 -28.20
C ASN A 827 -7.72 -61.15 -26.99
N LEU A 828 -6.98 -60.77 -25.95
CA LEU A 828 -6.92 -61.54 -24.70
C LEU A 828 -8.29 -61.67 -24.02
N LYS A 829 -9.08 -60.59 -23.98
CA LYS A 829 -10.48 -60.64 -23.47
C LYS A 829 -11.36 -61.59 -24.29
N GLN A 830 -11.18 -61.62 -25.61
CA GLN A 830 -11.89 -62.57 -26.47
C GLN A 830 -11.43 -64.02 -26.21
N ALA A 831 -10.14 -64.25 -26.03
CA ALA A 831 -9.60 -65.56 -25.66
C ALA A 831 -10.17 -66.04 -24.31
N ARG A 832 -10.39 -65.13 -23.35
CA ARG A 832 -11.09 -65.42 -22.09
C ARG A 832 -12.50 -65.94 -22.34
N ALA A 833 -13.29 -65.23 -23.15
CA ALA A 833 -14.66 -65.63 -23.47
C ALA A 833 -14.71 -67.02 -24.13
N ILE A 834 -13.77 -67.32 -25.05
CA ILE A 834 -13.69 -68.63 -25.71
C ILE A 834 -13.29 -69.72 -24.72
N LEU A 835 -12.34 -69.45 -23.82
CA LEU A 835 -11.91 -70.39 -22.78
C LEU A 835 -13.07 -70.74 -21.83
N GLU A 836 -13.84 -69.75 -21.37
CA GLU A 836 -15.01 -69.98 -20.50
C GLU A 836 -16.10 -70.79 -21.23
N GLN A 837 -16.38 -70.50 -22.50
CA GLN A 837 -17.32 -71.29 -23.31
C GLN A 837 -16.86 -72.75 -23.46
N SER A 838 -15.56 -72.96 -23.67
CA SER A 838 -14.98 -74.31 -23.79
C SER A 838 -15.05 -75.08 -22.48
N ARG A 839 -14.97 -74.39 -21.33
CA ARG A 839 -15.05 -75.01 -20.00
C ARG A 839 -16.43 -75.60 -19.73
N VAL A 840 -17.49 -74.91 -20.16
CA VAL A 840 -18.87 -75.42 -20.08
C VAL A 840 -19.00 -76.70 -20.90
N GLN A 841 -18.47 -76.72 -22.12
CA GLN A 841 -18.50 -77.91 -22.99
C GLN A 841 -17.65 -79.08 -22.45
N LEU A 842 -16.51 -78.78 -21.82
CA LEU A 842 -15.65 -79.77 -21.16
C LEU A 842 -16.29 -80.35 -19.89
N GLY A 843 -17.10 -79.57 -19.16
CA GLY A 843 -17.82 -80.02 -17.97
C GLY A 843 -18.82 -81.14 -18.25
N ASP A 844 -19.47 -81.10 -19.41
CA ASP A 844 -20.40 -82.15 -19.87
C ASP A 844 -19.67 -83.41 -20.38
N ALA A 845 -18.43 -83.29 -20.86
CA ALA A 845 -17.61 -84.39 -21.38
C ALA A 845 -16.71 -85.07 -20.31
N ALA A 846 -16.52 -84.44 -19.14
CA ALA A 846 -15.58 -84.88 -18.11
C ALA A 846 -15.99 -86.15 -17.33
N ALA A 847 -17.17 -86.72 -17.61
CA ALA A 847 -17.60 -88.00 -17.04
C ALA A 847 -16.77 -89.20 -17.56
N ASP A 848 -16.16 -89.08 -18.76
CA ASP A 848 -15.32 -90.11 -19.38
C ASP A 848 -13.88 -89.60 -19.58
N GLY A 849 -12.95 -89.97 -18.68
CA GLY A 849 -11.50 -90.10 -18.98
C GLY A 849 -10.63 -88.86 -19.33
N GLY A 850 -11.18 -87.66 -19.51
CA GLY A 850 -10.49 -86.50 -20.13
C GLY A 850 -9.43 -85.72 -19.32
N ARG A 851 -8.48 -86.36 -18.64
CA ARG A 851 -7.43 -85.66 -17.83
C ARG A 851 -6.54 -84.71 -18.65
N ALA A 852 -6.14 -85.09 -19.87
CA ALA A 852 -5.20 -84.31 -20.68
C ALA A 852 -5.78 -82.96 -21.18
N ALA A 853 -7.06 -82.93 -21.53
CA ALA A 853 -7.73 -81.69 -21.95
C ALA A 853 -7.96 -80.74 -20.77
N GLY A 854 -8.27 -81.28 -19.58
CA GLY A 854 -8.36 -80.52 -18.34
C GLY A 854 -7.04 -79.86 -17.95
N ASP A 855 -5.92 -80.59 -18.04
CA ASP A 855 -4.59 -80.06 -17.74
C ASP A 855 -4.18 -78.91 -18.69
N LEU A 856 -4.49 -79.04 -19.99
CA LEU A 856 -4.24 -77.97 -20.97
C LEU A 856 -5.12 -76.75 -20.72
N ALA A 857 -6.39 -76.94 -20.34
CA ALA A 857 -7.28 -75.84 -20.00
C ALA A 857 -6.79 -75.04 -18.79
N LEU A 858 -6.31 -75.72 -17.73
CA LEU A 858 -5.71 -75.07 -16.56
C LEU A 858 -4.44 -74.27 -16.91
N ARG A 859 -3.60 -74.80 -17.82
CA ARG A 859 -2.42 -74.08 -18.33
C ARG A 859 -2.79 -72.85 -19.15
N ASN A 860 -3.84 -72.94 -19.97
CA ASN A 860 -4.33 -71.79 -20.72
C ASN A 860 -4.91 -70.72 -19.79
N GLU A 861 -5.61 -71.13 -18.73
CA GLU A 861 -6.17 -70.21 -17.75
C GLU A 861 -5.08 -69.47 -16.96
N SER A 862 -3.98 -70.15 -16.60
CA SER A 862 -2.85 -69.50 -15.92
C SER A 862 -2.09 -68.56 -16.85
N LEU A 863 -1.81 -68.99 -18.09
CA LEU A 863 -1.16 -68.18 -19.11
C LEU A 863 -1.97 -66.91 -19.42
N LEU A 864 -3.29 -67.06 -19.57
CA LEU A 864 -4.18 -65.94 -19.86
C LEU A 864 -4.23 -64.94 -18.70
N ARG A 865 -4.31 -65.41 -17.45
CA ARG A 865 -4.27 -64.53 -16.28
C ARG A 865 -2.98 -63.72 -16.20
N GLN A 866 -1.83 -64.35 -16.49
CA GLN A 866 -0.53 -63.65 -16.55
C GLN A 866 -0.50 -62.61 -17.67
N ALA A 867 -1.01 -62.97 -18.85
CA ALA A 867 -1.10 -62.07 -20.01
C ALA A 867 -1.98 -60.84 -19.73
N GLU A 868 -3.13 -61.02 -19.07
CA GLU A 868 -4.04 -59.94 -18.69
C GLU A 868 -3.40 -58.98 -17.67
N GLN A 869 -2.69 -59.51 -16.67
CA GLN A 869 -1.95 -58.70 -15.69
C GLN A 869 -0.85 -57.88 -16.37
N GLN A 870 -0.09 -58.49 -17.27
CA GLN A 870 0.95 -57.80 -18.03
C GLN A 870 0.36 -56.69 -18.90
N ALA A 871 -0.76 -56.96 -19.60
CA ALA A 871 -1.46 -55.94 -20.38
C ALA A 871 -1.90 -54.75 -19.51
N GLN A 872 -2.38 -55.01 -18.30
CA GLN A 872 -2.84 -53.98 -17.37
C GLN A 872 -1.70 -53.12 -16.82
N LEU A 873 -0.53 -53.71 -16.56
CA LEU A 873 0.68 -52.98 -16.18
C LEU A 873 1.21 -52.10 -17.31
N GLU A 874 1.28 -52.62 -18.53
CA GLU A 874 1.73 -51.88 -19.73
C GLU A 874 0.78 -50.71 -20.05
N LEU A 875 -0.54 -50.95 -20.03
CA LEU A 875 -1.55 -49.90 -20.25
C LEU A 875 -1.59 -48.88 -19.09
N GLY A 876 -1.29 -49.32 -17.86
CA GLY A 876 -1.20 -48.45 -16.68
C GLY A 876 0.02 -47.52 -16.71
N GLN A 877 1.17 -48.00 -17.19
CA GLN A 877 2.38 -47.18 -17.37
C GLN A 877 2.20 -46.12 -18.48
N GLN A 878 1.37 -46.39 -19.49
CA GLN A 878 1.08 -45.46 -20.59
C GLN A 878 0.21 -44.26 -20.19
N GLN A 879 -0.52 -44.30 -19.07
CA GLN A 879 -1.32 -43.16 -18.60
C GLN A 879 -0.48 -42.02 -17.99
N ALA A 880 0.80 -42.24 -17.70
CA ALA A 880 1.73 -41.17 -17.34
C ALA A 880 2.42 -40.60 -18.59
N VAL A 881 1.73 -39.74 -19.34
CA VAL A 881 2.32 -39.02 -20.47
C VAL A 881 3.47 -38.15 -19.92
N GLN A 882 4.71 -38.50 -20.24
CA GLN A 882 5.85 -37.63 -19.93
C GLN A 882 5.75 -36.37 -20.80
N PRO A 883 5.88 -35.16 -20.20
CA PRO A 883 5.79 -33.93 -20.97
C PRO A 883 6.96 -33.83 -21.95
N ASP A 884 6.67 -33.49 -23.21
CA ASP A 884 7.68 -33.23 -24.24
C ASP A 884 8.42 -31.90 -24.02
N ASN A 885 9.45 -31.62 -24.81
CA ASN A 885 10.25 -30.40 -24.60
C ASN A 885 9.44 -29.12 -24.82
N ARG A 886 8.49 -29.10 -25.76
CA ARG A 886 7.62 -27.93 -25.99
C ARG A 886 6.72 -27.67 -24.79
N GLN A 887 6.13 -28.71 -24.20
CA GLN A 887 5.33 -28.61 -23.00
C GLN A 887 6.19 -28.11 -21.84
N ARG A 888 7.42 -28.62 -21.66
CA ARG A 888 8.35 -28.14 -20.61
C ARG A 888 8.74 -26.67 -20.79
N LEU A 889 8.98 -26.21 -22.02
CA LEU A 889 9.23 -24.79 -22.30
C LEU A 889 8.03 -23.91 -21.97
N ASN A 890 6.83 -24.34 -22.32
CA ASN A 890 5.61 -23.64 -21.94
C ASN A 890 5.41 -23.63 -20.42
N GLU A 891 5.59 -24.76 -19.76
CA GLU A 891 5.55 -24.86 -18.29
C GLU A 891 6.58 -23.94 -17.64
N TYR A 892 7.80 -23.83 -18.19
CA TYR A 892 8.81 -22.88 -17.72
C TYR A 892 8.32 -21.43 -17.82
N PHE A 893 7.71 -21.05 -18.95
CA PHE A 893 7.15 -19.70 -19.14
C PHE A 893 5.99 -19.39 -18.18
N PHE A 894 5.15 -20.38 -17.86
CA PHE A 894 3.98 -20.20 -16.97
C PHE A 894 4.30 -20.36 -15.48
N ARG A 895 5.12 -21.34 -15.08
CA ARG A 895 5.45 -21.65 -13.67
C ARG A 895 6.48 -20.71 -13.07
N LYS A 896 7.43 -20.21 -13.87
CA LYS A 896 8.41 -19.26 -13.36
C LYS A 896 7.67 -17.95 -13.09
N GLU A 897 7.64 -17.53 -11.83
CA GLU A 897 7.38 -16.13 -11.49
C GLU A 897 8.48 -15.33 -12.18
N GLN A 898 8.19 -14.87 -13.40
CA GLN A 898 9.07 -13.95 -14.10
C GLN A 898 9.15 -12.73 -13.17
N GLU A 899 10.31 -12.48 -12.57
CA GLU A 899 10.62 -11.32 -11.71
C GLU A 899 10.61 -10.05 -12.57
N ILE A 900 9.49 -9.79 -13.26
CA ILE A 900 9.28 -8.63 -14.09
C ILE A 900 8.94 -7.50 -13.15
N GLU A 901 9.91 -6.62 -12.96
CA GLU A 901 9.74 -5.42 -12.17
C GLU A 901 9.51 -4.23 -13.12
N ARG A 902 8.56 -3.36 -12.78
CA ARG A 902 8.47 -2.04 -13.41
C ARG A 902 9.65 -1.20 -12.95
N SER A 903 10.11 -0.31 -13.82
CA SER A 903 11.31 0.48 -13.56
C SER A 903 11.07 1.99 -13.59
N LYS A 904 9.89 2.41 -14.07
CA LYS A 904 9.44 3.81 -14.10
C LYS A 904 8.11 3.96 -13.38
N ASN A 905 7.93 5.12 -12.74
CA ASN A 905 6.80 5.49 -11.88
C ASN A 905 6.54 4.52 -10.72
N VAL A 906 7.58 3.79 -10.27
CA VAL A 906 7.48 2.84 -9.16
C VAL A 906 7.28 3.60 -7.85
N VAL A 907 8.02 4.70 -7.67
CA VAL A 907 7.95 5.47 -6.41
C VAL A 907 6.62 6.19 -6.21
N SER A 908 5.87 6.45 -7.28
CA SER A 908 4.51 7.01 -7.23
C SER A 908 3.48 6.00 -6.71
N GLU A 909 3.69 4.70 -6.94
CA GLU A 909 2.79 3.63 -6.47
C GLU A 909 3.00 3.29 -4.99
N LEU A 910 4.12 3.74 -4.39
CA LEU A 910 4.40 3.51 -2.97
C LEU A 910 3.43 4.28 -2.07
N ALA A 911 3.07 3.65 -0.95
CA ALA A 911 2.32 4.30 0.12
C ALA A 911 3.09 5.51 0.67
N SER A 912 2.33 6.49 1.17
CA SER A 912 2.90 7.65 1.88
C SER A 912 3.82 7.18 3.01
N ASN A 913 4.95 7.87 3.19
CA ASN A 913 5.87 7.51 4.28
C ASN A 913 5.27 7.77 5.68
N PHE A 914 4.40 8.77 5.77
CA PHE A 914 3.78 9.23 7.01
C PHE A 914 2.26 9.04 6.96
N GLU A 915 1.67 8.73 8.11
CA GLU A 915 0.22 8.67 8.25
C GLU A 915 -0.36 10.10 8.26
N ALA A 916 -1.32 10.34 7.37
CA ALA A 916 -2.23 11.48 7.44
C ALA A 916 -3.65 10.92 7.43
N ALA A 917 -4.47 11.30 8.42
CA ALA A 917 -5.88 10.94 8.46
C ALA A 917 -6.57 11.34 7.13
N PRO A 918 -7.62 10.64 6.68
CA PRO A 918 -8.38 11.03 5.49
C PRO A 918 -9.06 12.39 5.72
N GLY A 919 -8.34 13.47 5.44
CA GLY A 919 -8.82 14.85 5.53
C GLY A 919 -9.56 15.27 4.26
N GLN A 920 -10.52 16.19 4.42
CA GLN A 920 -11.24 16.80 3.31
C GLN A 920 -10.28 17.52 2.35
N PRO A 921 -10.53 17.49 1.03
CA PRO A 921 -9.71 18.18 0.05
C PRO A 921 -9.67 19.69 0.31
N ALA A 922 -8.54 20.31 -0.03
CA ALA A 922 -8.32 21.74 0.07
C ALA A 922 -9.51 22.56 -0.47
N PRO A 923 -10.04 23.55 0.29
CA PRO A 923 -11.06 24.44 -0.26
C PRO A 923 -10.47 25.21 -1.45
N GLN A 924 -11.05 24.99 -2.63
CA GLN A 924 -10.66 25.73 -3.83
C GLN A 924 -11.12 27.19 -3.70
N ASN A 925 -10.18 28.11 -3.88
CA ASN A 925 -10.35 29.57 -3.94
C ASN A 925 -10.89 30.23 -2.68
N GLY A 926 -10.00 30.86 -1.89
CA GLY A 926 -10.21 32.14 -1.16
C GLY A 926 -11.48 32.34 -0.33
N ALA A 927 -12.30 31.30 -0.15
CA ALA A 927 -13.59 31.35 0.45
C ALA A 927 -13.46 30.79 1.86
N VAL A 928 -13.61 31.69 2.83
CA VAL A 928 -13.81 31.35 4.23
C VAL A 928 -14.94 30.32 4.30
N ASN A 929 -14.70 29.21 5.00
CA ASN A 929 -15.64 28.11 5.13
C ASN A 929 -16.99 28.62 5.68
N ARG A 930 -18.01 28.72 4.81
CA ARG A 930 -19.36 29.20 5.22
C ARG A 930 -19.99 28.34 6.32
N GLY A 931 -19.60 27.06 6.41
CA GLY A 931 -20.07 26.16 7.46
C GLY A 931 -19.71 26.61 8.88
N TRP A 932 -18.63 27.39 9.04
CA TRP A 932 -18.26 27.98 10.33
C TRP A 932 -19.28 29.02 10.81
N PHE A 933 -19.83 29.84 9.90
CA PHE A 933 -20.87 30.80 10.26
C PHE A 933 -22.20 30.13 10.59
N ASP A 934 -22.51 29.02 9.90
CA ASP A 934 -23.71 28.24 10.15
C ASP A 934 -23.64 27.48 11.47
N GLN A 935 -22.49 26.87 11.79
CA GLN A 935 -22.26 26.17 13.05
C GLN A 935 -22.24 27.10 14.26
N ASN A 936 -21.73 28.33 14.10
CA ASN A 936 -21.66 29.32 15.17
C ASN A 936 -22.85 30.29 15.19
N LYS A 937 -23.86 30.13 14.31
CA LYS A 937 -25.03 31.00 14.19
C LYS A 937 -24.70 32.50 14.00
N LEU A 938 -23.63 32.78 13.27
CA LEU A 938 -23.10 34.13 13.06
C LEU A 938 -23.56 34.80 11.76
N GLN A 939 -24.52 34.20 11.01
CA GLN A 939 -25.18 34.90 9.91
C GLN A 939 -26.28 35.83 10.43
N SER A 940 -26.10 37.14 10.23
CA SER A 940 -27.19 38.11 10.35
C SER A 940 -28.15 37.98 9.16
N ALA A 941 -29.45 38.02 9.44
CA ALA A 941 -30.53 37.79 8.47
C ALA A 941 -30.70 38.88 7.39
N ASP A 942 -29.80 39.85 7.29
CA ASP A 942 -29.88 40.96 6.33
C ASP A 942 -28.57 41.08 5.53
N SER A 943 -28.44 40.29 4.48
CA SER A 943 -27.57 40.66 3.36
C SER A 943 -28.19 40.18 2.05
N ARG A 944 -28.89 41.10 1.37
CA ARG A 944 -29.28 40.91 -0.04
C ARG A 944 -28.02 40.91 -0.91
N PRO A 945 -27.91 40.04 -1.93
CA PRO A 945 -26.77 40.05 -2.82
C PRO A 945 -26.80 41.30 -3.70
N LEU A 946 -25.69 42.05 -3.68
CA LEU A 946 -25.39 43.07 -4.70
C LEU A 946 -25.11 42.36 -6.03
N GLU A 947 -25.87 42.68 -7.06
CA GLU A 947 -25.63 42.23 -8.43
C GLU A 947 -24.30 42.78 -8.96
N GLU A 948 -23.42 41.91 -9.44
CA GLU A 948 -22.25 42.29 -10.24
C GLU A 948 -22.62 42.57 -11.71
N PRO A 949 -21.95 43.52 -12.37
CA PRO A 949 -22.28 43.94 -13.73
C PRO A 949 -21.76 42.92 -14.76
N ARG A 950 -22.66 42.42 -15.61
CA ARG A 950 -22.33 41.55 -16.76
C ARG A 950 -21.59 42.34 -17.85
N PHE A 951 -20.31 42.06 -18.05
CA PHE A 951 -19.60 42.40 -19.27
C PHE A 951 -20.05 41.49 -20.43
N ARG A 952 -20.61 42.10 -21.48
CA ARG A 952 -20.94 41.42 -22.75
C ARG A 952 -19.67 41.30 -23.60
N SER A 953 -19.24 40.08 -23.92
CA SER A 953 -18.30 39.83 -25.00
C SER A 953 -19.00 39.95 -26.35
N ARG A 954 -18.34 40.63 -27.27
CA ARG A 954 -18.80 40.94 -28.62
C ARG A 954 -17.93 40.12 -29.58
N ASN A 955 -18.46 39.02 -30.09
CA ASN A 955 -18.17 38.42 -31.40
C ASN A 955 -18.80 37.02 -31.45
N ASP A 956 -19.95 36.92 -32.13
CA ASP A 956 -20.01 36.19 -33.39
C ASP A 956 -21.35 36.46 -34.07
N ARG A 957 -21.25 37.12 -35.22
CA ARG A 957 -22.30 37.17 -36.25
C ARG A 957 -21.94 36.10 -37.26
N LEU A 958 -22.87 35.19 -37.54
CA LEU A 958 -23.34 34.76 -38.88
C LEU A 958 -23.93 33.35 -38.81
N GLY A 959 -25.18 33.19 -39.26
CA GLY A 959 -25.78 31.90 -39.60
C GLY A 959 -27.12 31.61 -38.92
N ALA A 960 -28.21 31.96 -39.59
CA ALA A 960 -29.61 31.67 -39.25
C ALA A 960 -30.02 30.21 -39.67
N PRO A 961 -31.31 29.83 -39.66
CA PRO A 961 -32.18 29.54 -38.52
C PRO A 961 -32.83 28.12 -38.59
N ASP A 962 -33.51 27.74 -37.50
CA ASP A 962 -34.66 26.83 -37.36
C ASP A 962 -34.79 25.55 -38.23
N ALA A 963 -34.87 24.39 -37.56
CA ALA A 963 -36.03 23.47 -37.61
C ALA A 963 -35.86 22.25 -36.67
N ASP A 964 -36.95 21.96 -35.95
CA ASP A 964 -37.34 20.79 -35.12
C ASP A 964 -36.67 20.51 -33.76
#